data_AF-A0A837I8R6-F1
#
_entry.id   AF-A0A837I8R6-F1
#
_cell.length_a   1.000
_cell.length_b   1.000
_cell.length_c   1.000
_cell.angle_alpha   90.00
_cell.angle_beta   90.00
_cell.angle_gamma   90.00
#
_symmetry.space_group_name_H-M   'P 1'
#
loop_
_entity.id
_entity.type
_entity.pdbx_description
1 polymer ?
#
loop_
_entity_poly.entity_id
_entity_poly.type
_entity_poly.pdbx_seq_one_letter_code
_entity_poly.pdbx_strand_id
1 'polypeptide(L)'
;MILVSIFILAILVRFYNFPNRVTFWSEQARSLIVAGNYLEEPSLLGQEYFRVNSFGHKLFASALFNYSLVPLLLLSKFDPIPITAYFALLNIFSGFALYYVVLKIFKHKEIAAFSLILFLFNNYMIYHSLFIWILDYLPILGVLLIYLFYNYFKTGRIRFVFLLGIASGLSFGLEYFYLFTAIPILGYIIYRAKKKILSVLIFGLGAILGNLPMVVFDARHDFYHVRTFFQFFMDTLEGNSGGNITYYQFLHLWPLLALLSGYLLFLLYKNNKILAFVALVIYVALNIRSPLVSFKSAVGMPVGMVTQNVDDASKIIAQDANGDFNVAEVLDFDKRAYVFRYYLQFKYDKEPLDEVSYQNPGFLYVLSEKDYNFGKSDVWEINAGGPYKISLLTDVGQGHAVYGAQSHKDFDTIVVDDGSTDGTLEILKNLKRPLPNFNFSKQNHKGPGAARNLGASLAKGEILVFVDADMTFDENFLTNLVEPIEKKNAKGTFSKEEFVANWDNVWARCWSINEGWEPHRRHPKNYPDFQPVFRAILKSEFDRVEGFTPGGYDDDWSLYRKLGYEAMNAPGAIYYHKNPDNLIEIFKHAKWVSKRKYKLGIIGKIYNLLVYSFPISVWQGLRKSILKREPLFLVFKIVYDFGAFVGILEFVLKRNGAK
;
A
#
# COMPACT_ATOMS: atom_id res chain seq x y z
N MET A 1 -20.95 0.80 -50.04
CA MET A 1 -21.87 1.49 -49.12
C MET A 1 -22.26 0.63 -47.94
N ILE A 2 -22.94 -0.52 -48.11
CA ILE A 2 -23.42 -1.37 -46.98
C ILE A 2 -22.31 -1.74 -45.97
N LEU A 3 -21.14 -2.17 -46.43
CA LEU A 3 -20.03 -2.53 -45.53
C LEU A 3 -19.56 -1.35 -44.67
N VAL A 4 -19.48 -0.16 -45.26
CA VAL A 4 -19.09 1.07 -44.55
C VAL A 4 -20.13 1.42 -43.48
N SER A 5 -21.42 1.29 -43.80
CA SER A 5 -22.51 1.52 -42.85
C SER A 5 -22.45 0.57 -41.65
N ILE A 6 -22.10 -0.70 -41.85
CA ILE A 6 -21.92 -1.68 -40.76
C ILE A 6 -20.83 -1.22 -39.78
N PHE A 7 -19.68 -0.77 -40.29
CA PHE A 7 -18.60 -0.27 -39.44
C PHE A 7 -18.94 1.03 -38.74
N ILE A 8 -19.61 1.97 -39.42
CA ILE A 8 -20.08 3.22 -38.78
C ILE A 8 -21.00 2.88 -37.61
N LEU A 9 -21.95 1.95 -37.79
CA LEU A 9 -22.84 1.53 -36.71
C LEU A 9 -22.09 0.82 -35.57
N ALA A 10 -21.12 -0.04 -35.89
CA ALA A 10 -20.31 -0.71 -34.87
C ALA A 10 -19.45 0.26 -34.04
N ILE A 11 -18.92 1.32 -34.68
CA ILE A 11 -18.23 2.44 -34.03
C ILE A 11 -19.22 3.20 -33.14
N LEU A 12 -20.39 3.59 -33.66
CA LEU A 12 -21.41 4.30 -32.88
C LEU A 12 -21.83 3.49 -31.64
N VAL A 13 -22.04 2.17 -31.78
CA VAL A 13 -22.42 1.31 -30.64
C VAL A 13 -21.35 1.29 -29.54
N ARG A 14 -20.06 1.37 -29.89
CA ARG A 14 -18.96 1.36 -28.92
C ARG A 14 -18.66 2.73 -28.36
N PHE A 15 -18.64 3.77 -29.21
CA PHE A 15 -18.16 5.10 -28.86
C PHE A 15 -19.25 6.12 -28.48
N TYR A 16 -20.54 5.79 -28.63
CA TYR A 16 -21.61 6.64 -28.11
C TYR A 16 -21.47 6.80 -26.59
N ASN A 17 -21.35 8.04 -26.11
CA ASN A 17 -21.17 8.35 -24.68
C ASN A 17 -19.98 7.59 -24.05
N PHE A 18 -18.87 7.44 -24.79
CA PHE A 18 -17.77 6.54 -24.45
C PHE A 18 -17.19 6.72 -23.04
N PRO A 19 -16.78 7.94 -22.59
CA PRO A 19 -16.15 8.11 -21.27
C PRO A 19 -17.02 7.61 -20.10
N ASN A 20 -18.35 7.72 -20.23
CA ASN A 20 -19.30 7.30 -19.19
C ASN A 20 -19.62 5.81 -19.23
N ARG A 21 -19.12 5.07 -20.23
CA ARG A 21 -19.37 3.64 -20.46
C ARG A 21 -18.13 2.77 -20.32
N VAL A 22 -16.95 3.38 -20.18
CA VAL A 22 -15.69 2.67 -19.93
C VAL A 22 -15.74 2.09 -18.52
N THR A 23 -15.48 0.79 -18.41
CA THR A 23 -15.34 0.12 -17.12
C THR A 23 -13.87 0.11 -16.72
N PHE A 24 -13.55 0.67 -15.54
CA PHE A 24 -12.19 0.72 -15.01
C PHE A 24 -12.18 0.41 -13.50
N TRP A 25 -11.90 -0.85 -13.16
CA TRP A 25 -11.85 -1.40 -11.79
C TRP A 25 -10.49 -1.98 -11.45
N SER A 26 -10.41 -2.65 -10.30
CA SER A 26 -9.24 -3.35 -9.77
C SER A 26 -8.50 -4.19 -10.81
N GLU A 27 -9.20 -5.00 -11.61
CA GLU A 27 -8.56 -5.82 -12.65
C GLU A 27 -7.82 -4.97 -13.70
N GLN A 28 -8.49 -3.96 -14.26
CA GLN A 28 -7.91 -3.06 -15.26
C GLN A 28 -6.74 -2.28 -14.67
N ALA A 29 -6.92 -1.74 -13.46
CA ALA A 29 -5.91 -0.96 -12.77
C ALA A 29 -4.67 -1.82 -12.47
N ARG A 30 -4.84 -3.07 -12.01
CA ARG A 30 -3.73 -4.02 -11.82
C ARG A 30 -2.97 -4.28 -13.11
N SER A 31 -3.67 -4.51 -14.23
CA SER A 31 -3.01 -4.68 -15.53
C SER A 31 -2.13 -3.49 -15.90
N LEU A 32 -2.63 -2.27 -15.67
CA LEU A 32 -1.92 -1.04 -15.99
C LEU A 32 -0.79 -0.74 -15.00
N ILE A 33 -0.94 -1.03 -13.70
CA ILE A 33 0.14 -0.90 -12.71
C ILE A 33 1.29 -1.84 -13.05
N VAL A 34 1.02 -3.11 -13.34
CA VAL A 34 2.05 -4.09 -13.73
C VAL A 34 2.77 -3.63 -15.01
N ALA A 35 2.02 -3.12 -15.99
CA ALA A 35 2.61 -2.58 -17.21
C ALA A 35 3.42 -1.29 -16.96
N GLY A 36 2.96 -0.42 -16.06
CA GLY A 36 3.68 0.78 -15.66
C GLY A 36 5.01 0.45 -14.97
N ASN A 37 5.00 -0.53 -14.06
CA ASN A 37 6.20 -0.99 -13.35
C ASN A 37 7.26 -1.56 -14.31
N TYR A 38 6.87 -2.13 -15.46
CA TYR A 38 7.83 -2.59 -16.47
C TYR A 38 8.69 -1.48 -17.09
N LEU A 39 8.28 -0.21 -16.98
CA LEU A 39 9.10 0.92 -17.43
C LEU A 39 10.38 1.04 -16.60
N GLU A 40 10.37 0.58 -15.35
CA GLU A 40 11.49 0.60 -14.43
C GLU A 40 12.11 -0.80 -14.27
N GLU A 41 11.28 -1.81 -14.08
CA GLU A 41 11.67 -3.20 -13.81
C GLU A 41 11.00 -4.18 -14.77
N PRO A 42 11.64 -4.49 -15.92
CA PRO A 42 11.12 -5.49 -16.86
C PRO A 42 10.99 -6.88 -16.23
N SER A 43 9.87 -7.55 -16.49
CA SER A 43 9.60 -8.90 -15.98
C SER A 43 9.32 -9.92 -17.09
N LEU A 44 9.57 -11.21 -16.79
CA LEU A 44 9.13 -12.34 -17.62
C LEU A 44 7.71 -12.81 -17.28
N LEU A 45 7.15 -12.34 -16.16
CA LEU A 45 5.81 -12.66 -15.67
C LEU A 45 4.86 -11.49 -15.86
N GLY A 46 3.67 -11.75 -16.39
CA GLY A 46 2.56 -10.79 -16.45
C GLY A 46 1.83 -10.63 -15.12
N GLN A 47 0.65 -10.02 -15.19
CA GLN A 47 -0.24 -9.84 -14.04
C GLN A 47 -0.55 -11.17 -13.35
N GLU A 48 -0.48 -11.18 -12.02
CA GLU A 48 -0.90 -12.29 -11.18
C GLU A 48 -2.43 -12.50 -11.22
N TYR A 49 -2.88 -13.75 -11.35
CA TYR A 49 -4.29 -14.12 -11.25
C TYR A 49 -4.77 -14.07 -9.79
N PHE A 50 -6.02 -13.68 -9.56
CA PHE A 50 -6.62 -13.65 -8.23
C PHE A 50 -6.76 -15.02 -7.55
N ARG A 51 -6.82 -16.10 -8.35
CA ARG A 51 -7.04 -17.45 -7.82
C ARG A 51 -5.74 -18.07 -7.36
N VAL A 52 -5.84 -18.73 -6.21
CA VAL A 52 -4.79 -19.54 -5.62
C VAL A 52 -5.21 -21.00 -5.74
N ASN A 53 -4.27 -21.90 -6.02
CA ASN A 53 -4.55 -23.34 -6.00
C ASN A 53 -4.56 -23.88 -4.55
N SER A 54 -4.89 -25.16 -4.39
CA SER A 54 -4.94 -25.86 -3.11
C SER A 54 -3.63 -25.84 -2.30
N PHE A 55 -2.48 -25.55 -2.93
CA PHE A 55 -1.17 -25.43 -2.27
C PHE A 55 -0.77 -24.00 -1.92
N GLY A 56 -1.62 -22.99 -2.18
CA GLY A 56 -1.26 -21.60 -1.92
C GLY A 56 -0.48 -20.94 -3.07
N HIS A 57 -0.30 -21.61 -4.21
CA HIS A 57 0.41 -21.07 -5.37
C HIS A 57 -0.52 -20.33 -6.33
N LYS A 58 0.03 -19.32 -7.00
CA LYS A 58 -0.72 -18.46 -7.91
C LYS A 58 -0.23 -18.59 -9.34
N LEU A 59 -1.15 -18.40 -10.27
CA LEU A 59 -0.84 -18.27 -11.69
C LEU A 59 -0.59 -16.82 -12.06
N PHE A 60 0.08 -16.61 -13.18
CA PHE A 60 0.44 -15.32 -13.76
C PHE A 60 0.11 -15.35 -15.24
N ALA A 61 -0.44 -14.25 -15.74
CA ALA A 61 -0.65 -14.01 -17.15
C ALA A 61 0.68 -14.01 -17.92
N SER A 62 0.59 -14.20 -19.24
CA SER A 62 1.73 -13.93 -20.11
C SER A 62 2.13 -12.46 -20.02
N ALA A 63 3.44 -12.21 -19.84
CA ALA A 63 4.01 -10.87 -19.82
C ALA A 63 3.73 -10.09 -21.12
N LEU A 64 3.47 -10.79 -22.24
CA LEU A 64 3.15 -10.18 -23.52
C LEU A 64 1.95 -9.23 -23.45
N PHE A 65 0.95 -9.54 -22.63
CA PHE A 65 -0.20 -8.66 -22.44
C PHE A 65 0.23 -7.33 -21.80
N ASN A 66 0.93 -7.39 -20.66
CA ASN A 66 1.39 -6.19 -19.96
C ASN A 66 2.40 -5.39 -20.80
N TYR A 67 3.32 -6.04 -21.52
CA TYR A 67 4.21 -5.35 -22.47
C TYR A 67 3.44 -4.66 -23.60
N SER A 68 2.31 -5.20 -24.06
CA SER A 68 1.48 -4.56 -25.08
C SER A 68 0.81 -3.27 -24.57
N LEU A 69 0.64 -3.12 -23.26
CA LEU A 69 0.05 -1.94 -22.63
C LEU A 69 1.07 -0.81 -22.44
N VAL A 70 2.37 -1.11 -22.33
CA VAL A 70 3.44 -0.11 -22.14
C VAL A 70 3.39 1.03 -23.18
N PRO A 71 3.39 0.77 -24.50
CA PRO A 71 3.30 1.86 -25.48
C PRO A 71 1.96 2.61 -25.40
N LEU A 72 0.87 1.94 -25.01
CA LEU A 72 -0.44 2.57 -24.87
C LEU A 72 -0.46 3.52 -23.67
N LEU A 73 0.15 3.15 -22.55
CA LEU A 73 0.32 3.99 -21.36
C LEU A 73 1.08 5.28 -21.68
N LEU A 74 2.21 5.17 -22.40
CA LEU A 74 3.01 6.33 -22.77
C LEU A 74 2.26 7.27 -23.73
N LEU A 75 1.54 6.71 -24.71
CA LEU A 75 0.76 7.49 -25.66
C LEU A 75 -0.47 8.15 -25.04
N SER A 76 -1.13 7.48 -24.09
CA SER A 76 -2.30 8.01 -23.39
C SER A 76 -1.96 8.92 -22.22
N LYS A 77 -0.66 9.08 -21.88
CA LYS A 77 -0.21 9.76 -20.66
C LYS A 77 -0.88 9.19 -19.40
N PHE A 78 -0.93 7.86 -19.32
CA PHE A 78 -1.53 7.12 -18.19
C PHE A 78 -3.04 7.39 -18.00
N ASP A 79 -3.73 7.90 -19.01
CA ASP A 79 -5.20 7.93 -19.03
C ASP A 79 -5.72 6.56 -19.51
N PRO A 80 -6.59 5.87 -18.76
CA PRO A 80 -7.16 4.59 -19.18
C PRO A 80 -8.16 4.71 -20.33
N ILE A 81 -8.82 5.86 -20.53
CA ILE A 81 -9.87 6.02 -21.54
C ILE A 81 -9.33 5.80 -22.98
N PRO A 82 -8.22 6.44 -23.41
CA PRO A 82 -7.63 6.15 -24.71
C PRO A 82 -7.13 4.71 -24.86
N ILE A 83 -6.68 4.07 -23.77
CA ILE A 83 -6.25 2.67 -23.78
C ILE A 83 -7.46 1.76 -24.01
N THR A 84 -8.59 2.01 -23.36
CA THR A 84 -9.83 1.28 -23.63
C THR A 84 -10.33 1.51 -25.06
N ALA A 85 -10.17 2.72 -25.61
CA ALA A 85 -10.52 3.00 -27.01
C ALA A 85 -9.72 2.12 -27.98
N TYR A 86 -8.45 1.79 -27.67
CA TYR A 86 -7.67 0.84 -28.45
C TYR A 86 -8.32 -0.55 -28.49
N PHE A 87 -8.83 -1.06 -27.36
CA PHE A 87 -9.52 -2.35 -27.32
C PHE A 87 -10.86 -2.33 -28.07
N ALA A 88 -11.60 -1.22 -28.01
CA ALA A 88 -12.78 -0.99 -28.85
C ALA A 88 -12.45 -1.09 -30.35
N LEU A 89 -11.36 -0.45 -30.77
CA LEU A 89 -10.89 -0.49 -32.16
C LEU A 89 -10.32 -1.85 -32.55
N LEU A 90 -9.61 -2.54 -31.66
CA LEU A 90 -9.09 -3.89 -31.87
C LEU A 90 -10.23 -4.88 -32.10
N ASN A 91 -11.32 -4.77 -31.34
CA ASN A 91 -12.52 -5.58 -31.54
C ASN A 91 -13.17 -5.30 -32.91
N ILE A 92 -13.34 -4.03 -33.29
CA ILE A 92 -13.86 -3.66 -34.63
C ILE A 92 -12.95 -4.21 -35.74
N PHE A 93 -11.63 -4.07 -35.58
CA PHE A 93 -10.64 -4.59 -36.51
C PHE A 93 -10.68 -6.12 -36.61
N SER A 94 -10.93 -6.82 -35.50
CA SER A 94 -11.15 -8.27 -35.50
C SER A 94 -12.34 -8.65 -36.38
N GLY A 95 -13.43 -7.88 -36.33
CA GLY A 95 -14.56 -8.03 -37.26
C GLY A 95 -14.15 -7.83 -38.71
N PHE A 96 -13.38 -6.78 -39.02
CA PHE A 96 -12.85 -6.55 -40.37
C PHE A 96 -11.98 -7.70 -40.87
N ALA A 97 -11.06 -8.18 -40.03
CA ALA A 97 -10.22 -9.34 -40.34
C ALA A 97 -11.07 -10.59 -40.57
N LEU A 98 -12.11 -10.83 -39.76
CA LEU A 98 -13.05 -11.94 -39.94
C LEU A 98 -13.76 -11.85 -41.29
N TYR A 99 -14.29 -10.68 -41.65
CA TYR A 99 -14.93 -10.46 -42.95
C TYR A 99 -13.99 -10.85 -44.11
N TYR A 100 -12.74 -10.40 -44.06
CA TYR A 100 -11.75 -10.71 -45.09
C TYR A 100 -11.43 -12.21 -45.16
N VAL A 101 -11.24 -12.85 -44.00
CA VAL A 101 -10.96 -14.30 -43.93
C VAL A 101 -12.14 -15.11 -44.46
N VAL A 102 -13.37 -14.78 -44.06
CA VAL A 102 -14.59 -15.47 -44.54
C VAL A 102 -14.77 -15.28 -46.05
N LEU A 103 -14.56 -14.06 -46.56
CA LEU A 103 -14.61 -13.80 -48.00
C LEU A 103 -13.57 -14.62 -48.77
N LYS A 104 -12.37 -14.80 -48.22
CA LYS A 104 -11.31 -15.63 -48.82
C LYS A 104 -11.66 -17.12 -48.83
N ILE A 105 -12.29 -17.61 -47.76
CA ILE A 105 -12.66 -19.03 -47.60
C ILE A 105 -13.82 -19.39 -48.53
N PHE A 106 -14.91 -18.62 -48.48
CA PHE A 106 -16.16 -18.95 -49.17
C PHE A 106 -16.32 -18.28 -50.53
N LYS A 107 -15.58 -17.19 -50.82
CA LYS A 107 -15.75 -16.37 -52.03
C LYS A 107 -17.17 -15.80 -52.19
N HIS A 108 -17.90 -15.63 -51.08
CA HIS A 108 -19.25 -15.09 -51.04
C HIS A 108 -19.31 -13.90 -50.09
N LYS A 109 -19.83 -12.77 -50.57
CA LYS A 109 -19.88 -11.51 -49.81
C LYS A 109 -20.96 -11.54 -48.73
N GLU A 110 -22.04 -12.28 -48.97
CA GLU A 110 -23.18 -12.42 -48.08
C GLU A 110 -22.79 -13.17 -46.79
N ILE A 111 -22.09 -14.30 -46.93
CA ILE A 111 -21.58 -15.07 -45.77
C ILE A 111 -20.65 -14.16 -44.94
N ALA A 112 -19.71 -13.49 -45.61
CA ALA A 112 -18.79 -12.57 -44.94
C ALA A 112 -19.50 -11.43 -44.22
N ALA A 113 -20.52 -10.82 -44.84
CA ALA A 113 -21.32 -9.75 -44.24
C ALA A 113 -22.14 -10.25 -43.05
N PHE A 114 -22.79 -11.41 -43.14
CA PHE A 114 -23.54 -11.98 -42.01
C PHE A 114 -22.62 -12.32 -40.85
N SER A 115 -21.47 -12.95 -41.09
CA SER A 115 -20.50 -13.23 -40.03
C SER A 115 -19.95 -11.97 -39.37
N LEU A 116 -19.69 -10.92 -40.17
CA LEU A 116 -19.27 -9.61 -39.67
C LEU A 116 -20.31 -9.00 -38.72
N ILE A 117 -21.59 -8.96 -39.13
CA ILE A 117 -22.68 -8.38 -38.33
C ILE A 117 -22.88 -9.20 -37.05
N LEU A 118 -22.92 -10.53 -37.16
CA LEU A 118 -23.06 -11.42 -36.00
C LEU A 118 -21.93 -11.22 -34.99
N PHE A 119 -20.69 -11.00 -35.46
CA PHE A 119 -19.56 -10.73 -34.58
C PHE A 119 -19.63 -9.33 -33.94
N LEU A 120 -19.76 -8.27 -34.76
CA LEU A 120 -19.66 -6.88 -34.28
C LEU A 120 -20.80 -6.45 -33.36
N PHE A 121 -21.98 -7.04 -33.52
CA PHE A 121 -23.18 -6.74 -32.73
C PHE A 121 -23.50 -7.83 -31.69
N ASN A 122 -22.57 -8.74 -31.43
CA ASN A 122 -22.68 -9.65 -30.29
C ASN A 122 -22.51 -8.88 -28.97
N ASN A 123 -23.39 -9.12 -28.00
CA ASN A 123 -23.38 -8.41 -26.72
C ASN A 123 -22.06 -8.59 -25.94
N TYR A 124 -21.45 -9.78 -25.95
CA TYR A 124 -20.16 -10.03 -25.32
C TYR A 124 -19.03 -9.29 -26.03
N MET A 125 -19.02 -9.27 -27.37
CA MET A 125 -18.01 -8.53 -28.14
C MET A 125 -18.10 -7.01 -27.93
N ILE A 126 -19.31 -6.49 -27.71
CA ILE A 126 -19.50 -5.08 -27.34
C ILE A 126 -19.00 -4.86 -25.91
N TYR A 127 -19.44 -5.67 -24.95
CA TYR A 127 -19.10 -5.56 -23.53
C TYR A 127 -17.59 -5.59 -23.29
N HIS A 128 -16.90 -6.63 -23.77
CA HIS A 128 -15.44 -6.78 -23.60
C HIS A 128 -14.63 -5.65 -24.25
N SER A 129 -15.18 -5.01 -25.28
CA SER A 129 -14.51 -3.91 -25.96
C SER A 129 -14.52 -2.58 -25.19
N LEU A 130 -15.17 -2.52 -24.02
CA LEU A 130 -15.35 -1.32 -23.18
C LEU A 130 -14.52 -1.34 -21.89
N PHE A 131 -13.56 -2.25 -21.77
CA PHE A 131 -12.57 -2.24 -20.68
C PHE A 131 -11.24 -2.82 -21.17
N ILE A 132 -10.23 -2.78 -20.29
CA ILE A 132 -8.89 -3.30 -20.58
C ILE A 132 -8.80 -4.71 -20.01
N TRP A 133 -8.58 -5.70 -20.86
CA TRP A 133 -8.46 -7.06 -20.38
C TRP A 133 -7.58 -7.95 -21.25
N ILE A 134 -6.95 -8.92 -20.61
CA ILE A 134 -6.05 -9.86 -21.28
C ILE A 134 -6.74 -10.69 -22.37
N LEU A 135 -8.02 -11.02 -22.17
CA LEU A 135 -8.77 -11.85 -23.09
C LEU A 135 -9.26 -11.09 -24.34
N ASP A 136 -9.10 -9.77 -24.41
CA ASP A 136 -9.53 -8.98 -25.57
C ASP A 136 -8.70 -9.25 -26.82
N TYR A 137 -7.54 -9.89 -26.67
CA TYR A 137 -6.72 -10.40 -27.77
C TYR A 137 -7.22 -11.76 -28.32
N LEU A 138 -8.05 -12.50 -27.58
CA LEU A 138 -8.53 -13.82 -28.03
C LEU A 138 -9.37 -13.76 -29.32
N PRO A 139 -10.29 -12.80 -29.54
CA PRO A 139 -11.04 -12.71 -30.79
C PRO A 139 -10.16 -12.55 -32.04
N ILE A 140 -9.15 -11.68 -32.02
CA ILE A 140 -8.26 -11.51 -33.18
C ILE A 140 -7.39 -12.75 -33.40
N LEU A 141 -6.92 -13.39 -32.33
CA LEU A 141 -6.20 -14.67 -32.41
C LEU A 141 -7.10 -15.78 -32.95
N GLY A 142 -8.39 -15.80 -32.59
CA GLY A 142 -9.40 -16.70 -33.16
C GLY A 142 -9.53 -16.54 -34.68
N VAL A 143 -9.60 -15.29 -35.17
CA VAL A 143 -9.61 -15.01 -36.62
C VAL A 143 -8.32 -15.49 -37.29
N LEU A 144 -7.17 -15.25 -36.67
CA LEU A 144 -5.87 -15.70 -37.15
C LEU A 144 -5.80 -17.24 -37.21
N LEU A 145 -6.31 -17.94 -36.19
CA LEU A 145 -6.38 -19.40 -36.16
C LEU A 145 -7.24 -19.96 -37.29
N ILE A 146 -8.43 -19.40 -37.54
CA ILE A 146 -9.28 -19.79 -38.68
C ILE A 146 -8.51 -19.63 -40.00
N TYR A 147 -7.82 -18.50 -40.17
CA TYR A 147 -7.05 -18.23 -41.38
C TYR A 147 -5.89 -19.22 -41.56
N LEU A 148 -5.08 -19.44 -40.52
CA LEU A 148 -3.93 -20.33 -40.57
C LEU A 148 -4.37 -21.78 -40.79
N PHE A 149 -5.43 -22.20 -40.09
CA PHE A 149 -6.01 -23.53 -40.23
C PHE A 149 -6.56 -23.76 -41.63
N TYR A 150 -7.28 -22.79 -42.23
CA TYR A 150 -7.72 -22.89 -43.63
C TYR A 150 -6.56 -23.04 -44.60
N ASN A 151 -5.48 -22.27 -44.44
CA ASN A 151 -4.33 -22.37 -45.34
C ASN A 151 -3.56 -23.68 -45.15
N TYR A 152 -3.45 -24.18 -43.92
CA TYR A 152 -2.97 -25.54 -43.68
C TYR A 152 -3.90 -26.54 -44.36
N PHE A 153 -5.20 -26.49 -44.10
CA PHE A 153 -6.24 -27.32 -44.74
C PHE A 153 -6.13 -27.34 -46.26
N LYS A 154 -5.82 -26.22 -46.91
CA LYS A 154 -5.67 -26.18 -48.37
C LYS A 154 -4.33 -26.75 -48.86
N THR A 155 -3.23 -26.48 -48.16
CA THR A 155 -1.87 -26.67 -48.72
C THR A 155 -1.04 -27.77 -48.07
N GLY A 156 -1.35 -28.16 -46.84
CA GLY A 156 -0.56 -29.10 -46.03
C GLY A 156 0.85 -28.62 -45.69
N ARG A 157 1.19 -27.34 -45.95
CA ARG A 157 2.56 -26.83 -45.79
C ARG A 157 2.94 -26.68 -44.33
N ILE A 158 4.14 -27.15 -43.99
CA ILE A 158 4.67 -27.17 -42.62
C ILE A 158 4.80 -25.78 -42.00
N ARG A 159 5.01 -24.72 -42.80
CA ARG A 159 5.04 -23.34 -42.30
C ARG A 159 3.74 -22.94 -41.56
N PHE A 160 2.60 -23.48 -41.97
CA PHE A 160 1.33 -23.19 -41.29
C PHE A 160 1.19 -23.98 -40.00
N VAL A 161 1.83 -25.14 -39.88
CA VAL A 161 1.95 -25.87 -38.62
C VAL A 161 2.75 -25.05 -37.60
N PHE A 162 3.88 -24.47 -38.04
CA PHE A 162 4.69 -23.57 -37.20
C PHE A 162 3.89 -22.35 -36.72
N LEU A 163 3.21 -21.66 -37.65
CA LEU A 163 2.40 -20.48 -37.32
C LEU A 163 1.19 -20.81 -36.44
N LEU A 164 0.54 -21.97 -36.64
CA LEU A 164 -0.50 -22.47 -35.74
C LEU A 164 0.06 -22.74 -34.34
N GLY A 165 1.30 -23.24 -34.26
CA GLY A 165 2.05 -23.33 -33.00
C GLY A 165 2.18 -21.97 -32.33
N ILE A 166 2.72 -20.96 -33.02
CA ILE A 166 2.88 -19.60 -32.47
C ILE A 166 1.55 -19.02 -31.98
N ALA A 167 0.50 -19.07 -32.81
CA ALA A 167 -0.82 -18.57 -32.43
C ALA A 167 -1.40 -19.33 -31.21
N SER A 168 -1.11 -20.62 -31.10
CA SER A 168 -1.51 -21.45 -29.97
C SER A 168 -0.74 -21.13 -28.69
N GLY A 169 0.57 -20.87 -28.79
CA GLY A 169 1.39 -20.41 -27.68
C GLY A 169 0.92 -19.06 -27.14
N LEU A 170 0.68 -18.10 -28.04
CA LEU A 170 0.12 -16.79 -27.69
C LEU A 170 -1.23 -16.94 -26.98
N SER A 171 -2.15 -17.72 -27.55
CA SER A 171 -3.49 -17.91 -26.98
C SER A 171 -3.44 -18.61 -25.62
N PHE A 172 -2.58 -19.62 -25.45
CA PHE A 172 -2.38 -20.31 -24.17
C PHE A 172 -1.76 -19.41 -23.09
N GLY A 173 -0.87 -18.50 -23.47
CA GLY A 173 -0.31 -17.50 -22.55
C GLY A 173 -1.35 -16.48 -22.05
N LEU A 174 -2.41 -16.23 -22.82
CA LEU A 174 -3.50 -15.34 -22.44
C LEU A 174 -4.60 -16.08 -21.66
N GLU A 175 -4.90 -17.32 -22.02
CA GLU A 175 -5.97 -18.13 -21.43
C GLU A 175 -5.60 -19.62 -21.44
N TYR A 176 -5.44 -20.20 -20.25
CA TYR A 176 -5.01 -21.59 -20.13
C TYR A 176 -6.05 -22.60 -20.61
N PHE A 177 -7.35 -22.26 -20.56
CA PHE A 177 -8.42 -23.09 -21.14
C PHE A 177 -8.34 -23.20 -22.68
N TYR A 178 -7.49 -22.40 -23.33
CA TYR A 178 -7.16 -22.57 -24.75
C TYR A 178 -6.60 -23.97 -25.06
N LEU A 179 -6.05 -24.70 -24.09
CA LEU A 179 -5.56 -26.07 -24.28
C LEU A 179 -6.64 -27.00 -24.91
N PHE A 180 -7.91 -26.81 -24.55
CA PHE A 180 -9.05 -27.54 -25.14
C PHE A 180 -9.23 -27.29 -26.64
N THR A 181 -8.69 -26.19 -27.17
CA THR A 181 -8.67 -25.87 -28.61
C THR A 181 -7.37 -26.29 -29.28
N ALA A 182 -6.24 -26.17 -28.57
CA ALA A 182 -4.93 -26.58 -29.08
C ALA A 182 -4.87 -28.10 -29.38
N ILE A 183 -5.45 -28.93 -28.51
CA ILE A 183 -5.43 -30.40 -28.65
C ILE A 183 -6.13 -30.86 -29.95
N PRO A 184 -7.38 -30.46 -30.25
CA PRO A 184 -8.02 -30.80 -31.53
C PRO A 184 -7.25 -30.30 -32.76
N ILE A 185 -6.68 -29.09 -32.72
CA ILE A 185 -5.85 -28.56 -33.81
C ILE A 185 -4.65 -29.46 -34.07
N LEU A 186 -3.92 -29.82 -33.01
CA LEU A 186 -2.77 -30.71 -33.09
C LEU A 186 -3.17 -32.12 -33.55
N GLY A 187 -4.29 -32.65 -33.06
CA GLY A 187 -4.85 -33.93 -33.49
C GLY A 187 -5.15 -33.95 -35.00
N TYR A 188 -5.75 -32.87 -35.53
CA TYR A 188 -5.98 -32.73 -36.97
C TYR A 188 -4.68 -32.64 -37.78
N ILE A 189 -3.69 -31.89 -37.27
CA ILE A 189 -2.35 -31.80 -37.89
C ILE A 189 -1.72 -33.20 -37.97
N ILE A 190 -1.75 -33.98 -36.89
CA ILE A 190 -1.20 -35.34 -36.85
C ILE A 190 -1.94 -36.28 -37.79
N TYR A 191 -3.27 -36.21 -37.82
CA TYR A 191 -4.11 -37.02 -38.70
C TYR A 191 -3.72 -36.81 -40.17
N ARG A 192 -3.47 -35.55 -40.56
CA ARG A 192 -3.21 -35.19 -41.95
C ARG A 192 -1.74 -35.21 -42.36
N ALA A 193 -0.82 -35.01 -41.42
CA ALA A 193 0.59 -34.82 -41.73
C ALA A 193 1.24 -36.10 -42.29
N LYS A 194 1.94 -35.96 -43.42
CA LYS A 194 2.81 -37.04 -43.95
C LYS A 194 3.97 -37.35 -42.99
N LYS A 195 4.58 -36.31 -42.40
CA LYS A 195 5.66 -36.41 -41.40
C LYS A 195 5.11 -36.02 -40.03
N LYS A 196 4.48 -36.97 -39.34
CA LYS A 196 3.76 -36.74 -38.08
C LYS A 196 4.66 -36.16 -36.99
N ILE A 197 5.76 -36.85 -36.68
CA ILE A 197 6.72 -36.43 -35.62
C ILE A 197 7.26 -35.03 -35.90
N LEU A 198 7.73 -34.77 -37.12
CA LEU A 198 8.22 -33.44 -37.51
C LEU A 198 7.14 -32.37 -37.33
N SER A 199 5.88 -32.66 -37.64
CA SER A 199 4.79 -31.69 -37.49
C SER A 199 4.49 -31.38 -36.03
N VAL A 200 4.57 -32.38 -35.14
CA VAL A 200 4.45 -32.17 -33.69
C VAL A 200 5.60 -31.30 -33.17
N LEU A 201 6.84 -31.60 -33.55
CA LEU A 201 8.01 -30.82 -33.14
C LEU A 201 7.93 -29.37 -33.63
N ILE A 202 7.52 -29.15 -34.87
CA ILE A 202 7.37 -27.80 -35.44
C ILE A 202 6.23 -27.02 -34.78
N PHE A 203 5.10 -27.68 -34.50
CA PHE A 203 4.01 -27.05 -33.75
C PHE A 203 4.46 -26.68 -32.34
N GLY A 204 5.12 -27.60 -31.63
CA GLY A 204 5.65 -27.38 -30.29
C GLY A 204 6.67 -26.25 -30.25
N LEU A 205 7.60 -26.19 -31.21
CA LEU A 205 8.55 -25.08 -31.34
C LEU A 205 7.83 -23.74 -31.53
N GLY A 206 6.80 -23.71 -32.38
CA GLY A 206 5.96 -22.53 -32.55
C GLY A 206 5.28 -22.12 -31.24
N ALA A 207 4.68 -23.07 -30.52
CA ALA A 207 4.00 -22.80 -29.25
C ALA A 207 4.94 -22.26 -28.18
N ILE A 208 6.16 -22.81 -28.08
CA ILE A 208 7.21 -22.31 -27.20
C ILE A 208 7.56 -20.86 -27.54
N LEU A 209 7.79 -20.56 -28.82
CA LEU A 209 8.13 -19.19 -29.26
C LEU A 209 6.97 -18.22 -29.04
N GLY A 210 5.73 -18.67 -29.19
CA GLY A 210 4.52 -17.86 -28.96
C GLY A 210 4.34 -17.45 -27.50
N ASN A 211 4.92 -18.17 -26.53
CA ASN A 211 4.85 -17.83 -25.11
C ASN A 211 6.24 -17.79 -24.45
N LEU A 212 7.24 -17.34 -25.21
CA LEU A 212 8.66 -17.46 -24.84
C LEU A 212 8.99 -16.86 -23.45
N PRO A 213 8.49 -15.67 -23.05
CA PRO A 213 8.80 -15.11 -21.73
C PRO A 213 8.41 -16.06 -20.59
N MET A 214 7.20 -16.62 -20.66
CA MET A 214 6.68 -17.56 -19.68
C MET A 214 7.47 -18.88 -19.70
N VAL A 215 7.81 -19.40 -20.89
CA VAL A 215 8.61 -20.63 -21.01
C VAL A 215 10.00 -20.46 -20.40
N VAL A 216 10.64 -19.30 -20.64
CA VAL A 216 11.96 -18.99 -20.05
C VAL A 216 11.87 -18.83 -18.55
N PHE A 217 10.82 -18.18 -18.04
CA PHE A 217 10.58 -18.10 -16.61
C PHE A 217 10.44 -19.52 -16.02
N ASP A 218 9.58 -20.35 -16.60
CA ASP A 218 9.26 -21.66 -16.06
C ASP A 218 10.48 -22.58 -16.04
N ALA A 219 11.29 -22.55 -17.10
CA ALA A 219 12.54 -23.31 -17.19
C ALA A 219 13.59 -22.88 -16.14
N ARG A 220 13.54 -21.63 -15.64
CA ARG A 220 14.44 -21.11 -14.61
C ARG A 220 13.96 -21.38 -13.18
N HIS A 221 12.69 -21.77 -13.01
CA HIS A 221 12.03 -21.91 -11.71
C HIS A 221 11.40 -23.31 -11.55
N ASP A 222 12.13 -24.34 -11.99
CA ASP A 222 11.74 -25.74 -11.86
C ASP A 222 10.31 -26.04 -12.35
N PHE A 223 9.89 -25.43 -13.45
CA PHE A 223 8.55 -25.59 -14.01
C PHE A 223 7.41 -25.22 -13.04
N TYR A 224 7.58 -24.15 -12.26
CA TYR A 224 6.59 -23.61 -11.32
C TYR A 224 5.19 -23.46 -11.94
N HIS A 225 5.06 -22.80 -13.09
CA HIS A 225 3.79 -22.55 -13.76
C HIS A 225 3.16 -23.82 -14.29
N VAL A 226 3.92 -24.71 -14.93
CA VAL A 226 3.36 -25.97 -15.43
C VAL A 226 2.82 -26.81 -14.28
N ARG A 227 3.54 -26.89 -13.15
CA ARG A 227 3.08 -27.60 -11.95
C ARG A 227 1.84 -26.95 -11.34
N THR A 228 1.88 -25.62 -11.20
CA THR A 228 0.76 -24.84 -10.61
C THR A 228 -0.49 -24.91 -11.47
N PHE A 229 -0.35 -24.84 -12.80
CA PHE A 229 -1.45 -24.99 -13.74
C PHE A 229 -2.07 -26.38 -13.68
N PHE A 230 -1.25 -27.44 -13.64
CA PHE A 230 -1.77 -28.81 -13.52
C PHE A 230 -2.55 -28.99 -12.23
N GLN A 231 -2.05 -28.46 -11.12
CA GLN A 231 -2.80 -28.50 -9.87
C GLN A 231 -4.10 -27.70 -9.95
N PHE A 232 -4.06 -26.48 -10.47
CA PHE A 232 -5.26 -25.65 -10.64
C PHE A 232 -6.31 -26.34 -11.50
N PHE A 233 -5.88 -27.06 -12.54
CA PHE A 233 -6.74 -27.87 -13.39
C PHE A 233 -7.40 -29.02 -12.61
N MET A 234 -6.62 -29.77 -11.81
CA MET A 234 -7.13 -30.83 -10.95
C MET A 234 -8.11 -30.30 -9.90
N ASP A 235 -7.76 -29.20 -9.21
CA ASP A 235 -8.63 -28.53 -8.25
C ASP A 235 -9.96 -28.11 -8.90
N THR A 236 -9.93 -27.70 -10.17
CA THR A 236 -11.15 -27.31 -10.91
C THR A 236 -12.03 -28.50 -11.27
N LEU A 237 -11.44 -29.63 -11.65
CA LEU A 237 -12.18 -30.88 -11.89
C LEU A 237 -12.80 -31.44 -10.62
N GLU A 238 -12.12 -31.28 -9.48
CA GLU A 238 -12.58 -31.73 -8.17
C GLU A 238 -13.62 -30.78 -7.52
N GLY A 239 -13.86 -29.61 -8.12
CA GLY A 239 -14.75 -28.58 -7.58
C GLY A 239 -14.15 -27.76 -6.43
N ASN A 240 -12.84 -27.91 -6.19
CA ASN A 240 -12.08 -27.27 -5.12
C ASN A 240 -11.54 -25.88 -5.49
N SER A 241 -11.48 -25.50 -6.78
CA SER A 241 -10.82 -24.25 -7.23
C SER A 241 -11.66 -22.96 -7.11
N GLY A 242 -12.83 -23.02 -6.47
CA GLY A 242 -13.73 -21.87 -6.31
C GLY A 242 -14.17 -21.22 -7.65
N GLY A 243 -14.00 -21.89 -8.78
CA GLY A 243 -14.12 -21.32 -10.12
C GLY A 243 -14.92 -22.18 -11.08
N ASN A 244 -15.94 -21.57 -11.68
CA ASN A 244 -16.70 -22.20 -12.75
C ASN A 244 -16.08 -21.91 -14.12
N ILE A 245 -16.18 -22.88 -15.02
CA ILE A 245 -15.91 -22.67 -16.44
C ILE A 245 -16.93 -21.66 -16.99
N THR A 246 -16.45 -20.65 -17.71
CA THR A 246 -17.23 -19.48 -18.13
C THR A 246 -17.01 -19.19 -19.61
N TYR A 247 -17.93 -18.44 -20.22
CA TYR A 247 -17.90 -18.19 -21.67
C TYR A 247 -16.63 -17.43 -22.12
N TYR A 248 -16.07 -16.58 -21.27
CA TYR A 248 -14.94 -15.72 -21.62
C TYR A 248 -13.63 -16.49 -21.81
N GLN A 249 -13.53 -17.70 -21.26
CA GLN A 249 -12.41 -18.62 -21.48
C GLN A 249 -12.35 -19.13 -22.94
N PHE A 250 -13.40 -18.88 -23.73
CA PHE A 250 -13.55 -19.36 -25.10
C PHE A 250 -13.79 -18.23 -26.11
N LEU A 251 -13.40 -16.98 -25.81
CA LEU A 251 -13.61 -15.85 -26.73
C LEU A 251 -12.92 -16.02 -28.09
N HIS A 252 -11.85 -16.83 -28.20
CA HIS A 252 -11.22 -17.16 -29.47
C HIS A 252 -12.09 -18.01 -30.39
N LEU A 253 -13.14 -18.66 -29.88
CA LEU A 253 -14.11 -19.42 -30.68
C LEU A 253 -15.27 -18.55 -31.21
N TRP A 254 -15.48 -17.35 -30.68
CA TRP A 254 -16.55 -16.45 -31.15
C TRP A 254 -16.46 -16.11 -32.65
N PRO A 255 -15.29 -15.81 -33.22
CA PRO A 255 -15.17 -15.61 -34.67
C PRO A 255 -15.59 -16.84 -35.49
N LEU A 256 -15.32 -18.05 -34.99
CA LEU A 256 -15.73 -19.28 -35.65
C LEU A 256 -17.25 -19.48 -35.55
N LEU A 257 -17.84 -19.22 -34.39
CA LEU A 257 -19.29 -19.24 -34.21
C LEU A 257 -19.98 -18.24 -35.13
N ALA A 258 -19.47 -17.00 -35.22
CA ALA A 258 -19.99 -15.99 -36.14
C ALA A 258 -19.85 -16.40 -37.63
N LEU A 259 -18.75 -17.08 -37.99
CA LEU A 259 -18.57 -17.68 -39.32
C LEU A 259 -19.66 -18.74 -39.59
N LEU A 260 -19.82 -19.72 -38.71
CA LEU A 260 -20.77 -20.82 -38.87
C LEU A 260 -22.22 -20.32 -38.92
N SER A 261 -22.59 -19.43 -37.99
CA SER A 261 -23.91 -18.79 -37.96
C SER A 261 -24.15 -17.91 -39.18
N GLY A 262 -23.13 -17.21 -39.70
CA GLY A 262 -23.23 -16.45 -40.94
C GLY A 262 -23.49 -17.33 -42.16
N TYR A 263 -22.89 -18.52 -42.20
CA TYR A 263 -23.18 -19.53 -43.23
C TYR A 263 -24.62 -20.05 -43.13
N LEU A 264 -25.11 -20.35 -41.92
CA LEU A 264 -26.50 -20.78 -41.71
C LEU A 264 -27.51 -19.69 -42.13
N LEU A 265 -27.25 -18.43 -41.77
CA LEU A 265 -28.06 -17.30 -42.23
C LEU A 265 -28.03 -17.15 -43.75
N PHE A 266 -26.90 -17.45 -44.40
CA PHE A 266 -26.83 -17.47 -45.86
C PHE A 266 -27.68 -18.58 -46.49
N LEU A 267 -27.71 -19.78 -45.89
CA LEU A 267 -28.62 -20.84 -46.34
C LEU A 267 -30.08 -20.42 -46.21
N LEU A 268 -30.44 -19.78 -45.09
CA LEU A 268 -31.77 -19.21 -44.89
C LEU A 268 -32.06 -18.10 -45.92
N TYR A 269 -31.10 -17.22 -46.18
CA TYR A 269 -31.21 -16.12 -47.14
C TYR A 269 -31.46 -16.61 -48.57
N LYS A 270 -30.83 -17.73 -48.96
CA LYS A 270 -31.10 -18.38 -50.25
C LYS A 270 -32.53 -18.86 -50.40
N ASN A 271 -33.13 -19.38 -49.31
CA ASN A 271 -34.50 -19.89 -49.32
C ASN A 271 -35.54 -18.79 -49.13
N ASN A 272 -35.32 -17.88 -48.18
CA ASN A 272 -36.22 -16.78 -47.85
C ASN A 272 -35.41 -15.57 -47.34
N LYS A 273 -35.20 -14.60 -48.24
CA LYS A 273 -34.45 -13.37 -47.94
C LYS A 273 -35.04 -12.56 -46.80
N ILE A 274 -36.37 -12.40 -46.80
CA ILE A 274 -37.08 -11.60 -45.79
C ILE A 274 -36.86 -12.24 -44.42
N LEU A 275 -37.04 -13.55 -44.30
CA LEU A 275 -36.85 -14.27 -43.04
C LEU A 275 -35.41 -14.16 -42.53
N ALA A 276 -34.41 -14.27 -43.41
CA ALA A 276 -33.00 -14.10 -43.02
C ALA A 276 -32.70 -12.69 -42.51
N PHE A 277 -33.22 -11.64 -43.16
CA PHE A 277 -33.05 -10.27 -42.69
C PHE A 277 -33.78 -10.01 -41.38
N VAL A 278 -35.02 -10.51 -41.22
CA VAL A 278 -35.77 -10.41 -39.97
C VAL A 278 -35.01 -11.10 -38.84
N ALA A 279 -34.49 -12.31 -39.06
CA ALA A 279 -33.68 -13.02 -38.07
C ALA A 279 -32.43 -12.23 -37.66
N LEU A 280 -31.74 -11.60 -38.63
CA LEU A 280 -30.56 -10.77 -38.36
C LEU A 280 -30.93 -9.50 -37.57
N VAL A 281 -32.03 -8.83 -37.92
CA VAL A 281 -32.51 -7.64 -37.20
C VAL A 281 -32.90 -7.99 -35.77
N ILE A 282 -33.61 -9.11 -35.57
CA ILE A 282 -33.95 -9.62 -34.23
C ILE A 282 -32.68 -9.91 -33.43
N TYR A 283 -31.69 -10.58 -34.03
CA TYR A 283 -30.41 -10.86 -33.38
C TYR A 283 -29.73 -9.58 -32.89
N VAL A 284 -29.58 -8.58 -33.77
CA VAL A 284 -28.94 -7.30 -33.42
C VAL A 284 -29.74 -6.58 -32.33
N ALA A 285 -31.07 -6.54 -32.44
CA ALA A 285 -31.94 -5.89 -31.47
C ALA A 285 -31.86 -6.54 -30.08
N LEU A 286 -31.80 -7.88 -30.00
CA LEU A 286 -31.67 -8.62 -28.74
C LEU A 286 -30.30 -8.36 -28.09
N ASN A 287 -29.22 -8.36 -28.87
CA ASN A 287 -27.88 -8.15 -28.33
C ASN A 287 -27.65 -6.70 -27.88
N ILE A 288 -28.16 -5.71 -28.62
CA ILE A 288 -28.07 -4.29 -28.24
C ILE A 288 -28.91 -3.98 -26.98
N ARG A 289 -29.99 -4.73 -26.74
CA ARG A 289 -30.83 -4.62 -25.53
C ARG A 289 -30.38 -5.53 -24.39
N SER A 290 -29.27 -6.24 -24.55
CA SER A 290 -28.70 -7.09 -23.50
C SER A 290 -28.32 -6.26 -22.26
N PRO A 291 -28.47 -6.77 -21.03
CA PRO A 291 -27.95 -6.13 -19.82
C PRO A 291 -26.43 -5.86 -19.86
N LEU A 292 -25.70 -6.61 -20.69
CA LEU A 292 -24.26 -6.40 -20.94
C LEU A 292 -23.95 -5.18 -21.82
N VAL A 293 -24.97 -4.51 -22.37
CA VAL A 293 -24.82 -3.33 -23.23
C VAL A 293 -25.65 -2.19 -22.65
N SER A 294 -24.96 -1.23 -22.02
CA SER A 294 -25.55 0.04 -21.58
C SER A 294 -25.05 1.19 -22.44
N PHE A 295 -25.93 2.12 -22.80
CA PHE A 295 -25.58 3.37 -23.51
C PHE A 295 -25.54 4.58 -22.57
N LYS A 296 -25.87 4.38 -21.29
CA LYS A 296 -25.93 5.45 -20.29
C LYS A 296 -24.75 5.43 -19.34
N SER A 297 -24.31 4.25 -18.93
CA SER A 297 -23.32 4.03 -17.88
C SER A 297 -22.42 2.83 -18.21
N ALA A 298 -21.31 2.72 -17.50
CA ALA A 298 -20.45 1.54 -17.52
C ALA A 298 -21.20 0.32 -16.97
N VAL A 299 -20.83 -0.87 -17.46
CA VAL A 299 -21.40 -2.15 -17.00
C VAL A 299 -20.41 -2.76 -16.01
N GLY A 300 -20.89 -3.08 -14.81
CA GLY A 300 -20.07 -3.61 -13.71
C GLY A 300 -19.46 -2.57 -12.78
N MET A 301 -19.59 -1.26 -13.07
CA MET A 301 -19.32 -0.19 -12.09
C MET A 301 -20.54 0.07 -11.20
N PRO A 302 -20.37 0.47 -9.92
CA PRO A 302 -21.42 1.03 -9.09
C PRO A 302 -22.16 2.14 -9.82
N VAL A 303 -23.44 2.25 -9.51
CA VAL A 303 -24.36 3.12 -10.22
C VAL A 303 -23.88 4.57 -10.13
N GLY A 304 -23.72 5.20 -11.28
CA GLY A 304 -23.36 6.62 -11.38
C GLY A 304 -21.87 6.93 -11.24
N MET A 305 -21.04 5.92 -10.97
CA MET A 305 -19.58 6.08 -10.94
C MET A 305 -19.00 5.97 -12.35
N VAL A 306 -18.21 6.96 -12.75
CA VAL A 306 -17.44 6.94 -14.00
C VAL A 306 -15.96 7.15 -13.72
N THR A 307 -15.12 6.78 -14.68
CA THR A 307 -13.65 6.88 -14.59
C THR A 307 -13.17 8.28 -14.18
N GLN A 308 -13.86 9.34 -14.62
CA GLN A 308 -13.54 10.72 -14.24
C GLN A 308 -13.76 11.00 -12.74
N ASN A 309 -14.80 10.41 -12.12
CA ASN A 309 -15.03 10.60 -10.68
C ASN A 309 -13.87 10.07 -9.86
N VAL A 310 -13.26 8.96 -10.29
CA VAL A 310 -12.12 8.34 -9.62
C VAL A 310 -10.86 9.16 -9.81
N ASP A 311 -10.67 9.71 -11.00
CA ASP A 311 -9.57 10.62 -11.32
C ASP A 311 -9.63 11.89 -10.46
N ASP A 312 -10.81 12.53 -10.39
CA ASP A 312 -11.05 13.73 -9.58
C ASP A 312 -10.82 13.45 -8.09
N ALA A 313 -11.29 12.30 -7.58
CA ALA A 313 -11.00 11.84 -6.22
C ALA A 313 -9.51 11.66 -5.98
N SER A 314 -8.81 10.96 -6.89
CA SER A 314 -7.37 10.71 -6.78
C SER A 314 -6.58 12.01 -6.78
N LYS A 315 -7.01 13.01 -7.55
CA LYS A 315 -6.43 14.36 -7.55
C LYS A 315 -6.56 15.04 -6.19
N ILE A 316 -7.74 14.96 -5.58
CA ILE A 316 -8.00 15.57 -4.26
C ILE A 316 -7.20 14.86 -3.18
N ILE A 317 -7.16 13.52 -3.21
CA ILE A 317 -6.30 12.71 -2.33
C ILE A 317 -4.84 13.12 -2.51
N ALA A 318 -4.34 13.25 -3.74
CA ALA A 318 -2.95 13.64 -3.99
C ALA A 318 -2.61 15.03 -3.45
N GLN A 319 -3.57 15.96 -3.44
CA GLN A 319 -3.41 17.30 -2.88
C GLN A 319 -3.46 17.33 -1.35
N ASP A 320 -4.28 16.47 -0.74
CA ASP A 320 -4.42 16.35 0.71
C ASP A 320 -3.29 15.51 1.35
N ALA A 321 -2.83 14.48 0.64
CA ALA A 321 -1.85 13.51 1.10
C ALA A 321 -0.49 14.15 1.41
N ASN A 322 -0.22 14.24 2.72
CA ASN A 322 1.01 14.77 3.31
C ASN A 322 1.68 13.70 4.19
N GLY A 323 2.86 13.25 3.76
CA GLY A 323 3.60 12.18 4.44
C GLY A 323 3.16 10.80 4.00
N ASP A 324 3.33 9.82 4.87
CA ASP A 324 2.95 8.44 4.60
C ASP A 324 1.42 8.33 4.70
N PHE A 325 0.80 7.66 3.73
CA PHE A 325 -0.64 7.52 3.64
C PHE A 325 -0.99 6.23 2.89
N ASN A 326 -2.27 5.86 2.95
CA ASN A 326 -2.76 4.71 2.22
C ASN A 326 -4.18 4.89 1.71
N VAL A 327 -4.61 3.99 0.82
CA VAL A 327 -5.91 4.05 0.17
C VAL A 327 -6.64 2.72 0.28
N ALA A 328 -7.94 2.77 0.53
CA ALA A 328 -8.83 1.63 0.54
C ALA A 328 -10.17 1.96 -0.13
N GLU A 329 -10.93 0.94 -0.51
CA GLU A 329 -12.28 1.10 -1.05
C GLU A 329 -13.22 0.02 -0.53
N VAL A 330 -14.51 0.35 -0.40
CA VAL A 330 -15.55 -0.63 0.00
C VAL A 330 -16.38 -1.15 -1.16
N LEU A 331 -16.22 -0.58 -2.36
CA LEU A 331 -17.10 -0.79 -3.51
C LEU A 331 -16.81 -2.07 -4.29
N ASP A 332 -15.59 -2.58 -4.21
CA ASP A 332 -15.15 -3.79 -4.91
C ASP A 332 -14.83 -4.93 -3.93
N PHE A 333 -14.66 -6.15 -4.44
CA PHE A 333 -14.20 -7.30 -3.65
C PHE A 333 -12.75 -7.11 -3.19
N ASP A 334 -11.95 -6.34 -3.92
CA ASP A 334 -10.58 -6.01 -3.56
C ASP A 334 -10.52 -4.67 -2.81
N LYS A 335 -10.24 -4.72 -1.51
CA LYS A 335 -10.26 -3.52 -0.65
C LYS A 335 -9.02 -2.64 -0.79
N ARG A 336 -8.00 -3.08 -1.55
CA ARG A 336 -6.69 -2.39 -1.70
C ARG A 336 -6.73 -1.17 -2.64
N ALA A 337 -7.89 -0.85 -3.21
CA ALA A 337 -8.14 0.31 -4.05
C ALA A 337 -7.10 0.48 -5.18
N TYR A 338 -6.86 -0.57 -5.96
CA TYR A 338 -5.91 -0.54 -7.08
C TYR A 338 -6.21 0.58 -8.08
N VAL A 339 -7.48 0.96 -8.23
CA VAL A 339 -7.87 2.06 -9.10
C VAL A 339 -7.26 3.39 -8.64
N PHE A 340 -7.30 3.68 -7.33
CA PHE A 340 -6.64 4.86 -6.77
C PHE A 340 -5.12 4.75 -6.83
N ARG A 341 -4.56 3.59 -6.49
CA ARG A 341 -3.11 3.36 -6.57
C ARG A 341 -2.57 3.68 -7.95
N TYR A 342 -3.26 3.25 -9.00
CA TYR A 342 -2.88 3.54 -10.38
C TYR A 342 -2.82 5.05 -10.66
N TYR A 343 -3.90 5.79 -10.37
CA TYR A 343 -3.93 7.23 -10.60
C TYR A 343 -2.90 7.99 -9.75
N LEU A 344 -2.80 7.64 -8.47
CA LEU A 344 -1.87 8.28 -7.55
C LEU A 344 -0.43 8.08 -8.00
N GLN A 345 -0.02 6.84 -8.30
CA GLN A 345 1.34 6.52 -8.71
C GLN A 345 1.69 7.15 -10.07
N PHE A 346 0.86 6.90 -11.10
CA PHE A 346 1.25 7.20 -12.48
C PHE A 346 0.79 8.56 -13.01
N LYS A 347 -0.26 9.16 -12.42
CA LYS A 347 -0.79 10.45 -12.87
C LYS A 347 -0.47 11.60 -11.92
N TYR A 348 -0.37 11.31 -10.62
CA TYR A 348 -0.19 12.33 -9.58
C TYR A 348 1.14 12.23 -8.80
N ASP A 349 2.01 11.27 -9.14
CA ASP A 349 3.34 11.09 -8.52
C ASP A 349 3.26 10.99 -6.99
N LYS A 350 2.31 10.18 -6.52
CA LYS A 350 2.06 9.88 -5.12
C LYS A 350 2.02 8.37 -4.93
N GLU A 351 2.89 7.85 -4.07
CA GLU A 351 2.94 6.43 -3.76
C GLU A 351 2.25 6.15 -2.42
N PRO A 352 1.06 5.52 -2.41
CA PRO A 352 0.50 4.98 -1.19
C PRO A 352 1.38 3.84 -0.68
N LEU A 353 1.43 3.66 0.64
CA LEU A 353 2.22 2.60 1.26
C LEU A 353 1.92 1.22 0.65
N ASP A 354 2.97 0.39 0.58
CA ASP A 354 2.88 -0.99 0.09
C ASP A 354 2.02 -1.87 1.01
N GLU A 355 1.70 -3.09 0.55
CA GLU A 355 0.84 -4.03 1.29
C GLU A 355 1.46 -4.48 2.64
N VAL A 356 2.78 -4.37 2.80
CA VAL A 356 3.49 -4.79 4.02
C VAL A 356 3.47 -3.69 5.07
N SER A 357 3.66 -2.43 4.66
CA SER A 357 3.65 -1.23 5.51
C SER A 357 2.24 -0.71 5.76
N TYR A 358 1.23 -1.44 5.27
CA TYR A 358 -0.16 -1.05 5.22
C TYR A 358 -0.84 -1.00 6.61
N GLN A 359 -0.24 -1.61 7.63
CA GLN A 359 -0.82 -1.75 8.98
C GLN A 359 -0.86 -0.47 9.81
N ASN A 360 -0.07 0.56 9.48
CA ASN A 360 -0.08 1.82 10.22
C ASN A 360 0.14 3.03 9.29
N PRO A 361 -0.85 3.37 8.46
CA PRO A 361 -0.61 4.30 7.37
C PRO A 361 -0.50 5.75 7.83
N GLY A 362 -0.76 6.06 9.10
CA GLY A 362 -0.81 7.42 9.62
C GLY A 362 -1.99 8.27 9.10
N PHE A 363 -2.48 8.01 7.89
CA PHE A 363 -3.69 8.54 7.26
C PHE A 363 -4.21 7.55 6.20
N LEU A 364 -5.50 7.23 6.24
CA LEU A 364 -6.15 6.31 5.30
C LEU A 364 -7.25 7.04 4.53
N TYR A 365 -7.20 7.02 3.20
CA TYR A 365 -8.28 7.50 2.34
C TYR A 365 -9.17 6.34 1.94
N VAL A 366 -10.47 6.47 2.18
CA VAL A 366 -11.44 5.40 1.90
C VAL A 366 -12.51 5.90 0.94
N LEU A 367 -12.67 5.22 -0.20
CA LEU A 367 -13.83 5.42 -1.06
C LEU A 367 -14.98 4.53 -0.62
N SER A 368 -16.13 5.15 -0.37
CA SER A 368 -17.35 4.45 0.02
C SER A 368 -18.62 5.11 -0.50
N GLU A 369 -19.73 4.41 -0.33
CA GLU A 369 -21.06 5.01 -0.35
C GLU A 369 -21.17 6.04 0.80
N LYS A 370 -22.00 7.07 0.62
CA LYS A 370 -22.12 8.19 1.56
C LYS A 370 -22.75 7.81 2.91
N ASP A 371 -23.61 6.81 2.88
CA ASP A 371 -24.31 6.23 4.02
C ASP A 371 -23.58 5.00 4.59
N TYR A 372 -22.34 4.74 4.16
CA TYR A 372 -21.53 3.64 4.66
C TYR A 372 -21.29 3.76 6.16
N ASN A 373 -21.60 2.69 6.90
CA ASN A 373 -21.40 2.63 8.34
C ASN A 373 -19.99 2.13 8.68
N PHE A 374 -19.07 3.06 8.85
CA PHE A 374 -17.70 2.78 9.25
C PHE A 374 -17.55 2.10 10.63
N GLY A 375 -18.56 2.18 11.51
CA GLY A 375 -18.55 1.49 12.81
C GLY A 375 -18.73 -0.04 12.70
N LYS A 376 -19.09 -0.54 11.52
CA LYS A 376 -19.14 -1.97 11.16
C LYS A 376 -18.46 -2.19 9.82
N SER A 377 -17.27 -1.62 9.67
CA SER A 377 -16.52 -1.76 8.44
C SER A 377 -16.04 -3.20 8.23
N ASP A 378 -16.06 -3.71 7.01
CA ASP A 378 -15.38 -4.96 6.63
C ASP A 378 -13.96 -4.68 6.10
N VAL A 379 -13.58 -3.41 6.01
CA VAL A 379 -12.23 -2.94 5.66
C VAL A 379 -11.37 -3.13 6.90
N TRP A 380 -10.49 -4.12 6.86
CA TRP A 380 -9.64 -4.50 7.99
C TRP A 380 -8.81 -3.33 8.50
N GLU A 381 -8.46 -2.38 7.62
CA GLU A 381 -7.71 -1.15 7.87
C GLU A 381 -8.42 -0.24 8.86
N ILE A 382 -9.75 -0.14 8.73
CA ILE A 382 -10.60 0.68 9.60
C ILE A 382 -10.79 0.00 10.96
N ASN A 383 -10.73 -1.34 11.00
CA ASN A 383 -10.92 -2.09 12.24
C ASN A 383 -9.61 -2.30 13.02
N ALA A 384 -8.46 -2.38 12.34
CA ALA A 384 -7.18 -2.74 12.94
C ALA A 384 -6.48 -1.57 13.65
N GLY A 385 -6.67 -0.33 13.20
CA GLY A 385 -5.92 0.84 13.69
C GLY A 385 -6.59 1.67 14.79
N GLY A 386 -7.56 1.12 15.52
CA GLY A 386 -8.24 1.82 16.62
C GLY A 386 -9.32 2.82 16.16
N PRO A 387 -9.90 3.63 17.07
CA PRO A 387 -10.96 4.57 16.70
C PRO A 387 -10.43 5.67 15.77
N TYR A 388 -10.75 5.56 14.48
CA TYR A 388 -10.44 6.59 13.49
C TYR A 388 -11.42 7.76 13.59
N LYS A 389 -10.92 8.99 13.53
CA LYS A 389 -11.75 10.15 13.20
C LYS A 389 -11.94 10.17 11.68
N ILE A 390 -13.18 9.94 11.25
CA ILE A 390 -13.55 9.92 9.84
C ILE A 390 -14.11 11.27 9.45
N SER A 391 -13.59 11.82 8.37
CA SER A 391 -14.03 13.09 7.80
C SER A 391 -14.32 12.93 6.32
N LEU A 392 -15.40 13.56 5.85
CA LEU A 392 -15.69 13.64 4.42
C LEU A 392 -14.66 14.56 3.76
N LEU A 393 -13.89 14.02 2.82
CA LEU A 393 -12.90 14.81 2.07
C LEU A 393 -13.54 15.41 0.82
N THR A 394 -14.21 14.57 0.03
CA THR A 394 -14.92 15.03 -1.17
C THR A 394 -16.09 14.11 -1.52
N ASP A 395 -17.12 14.73 -2.08
CA ASP A 395 -18.19 14.05 -2.79
C ASP A 395 -17.70 13.69 -4.19
N VAL A 396 -17.81 12.42 -4.58
CA VAL A 396 -17.46 11.98 -5.94
C VAL A 396 -18.70 11.83 -6.83
N GLY A 397 -19.89 12.16 -6.30
CA GLY A 397 -21.17 12.14 -6.98
C GLY A 397 -21.94 10.82 -6.78
N GLN A 398 -23.23 10.87 -7.10
CA GLN A 398 -24.10 9.68 -7.22
C GLN A 398 -24.13 8.78 -5.97
N GLY A 399 -24.04 9.38 -4.79
CA GLY A 399 -24.10 8.66 -3.51
C GLY A 399 -22.76 8.12 -3.03
N HIS A 400 -21.64 8.45 -3.67
CA HIS A 400 -20.30 8.00 -3.28
C HIS A 400 -19.44 9.18 -2.80
N ALA A 401 -18.49 8.90 -1.93
CA ALA A 401 -17.58 9.90 -1.37
C ALA A 401 -16.22 9.30 -0.97
N VAL A 402 -15.21 10.16 -0.94
CA VAL A 402 -13.91 9.84 -0.35
C VAL A 402 -13.87 10.41 1.07
N TYR A 403 -13.44 9.57 2.00
CA TYR A 403 -13.28 9.90 3.41
C TYR A 403 -11.81 9.84 3.81
N GLY A 404 -11.37 10.77 4.65
CA GLY A 404 -10.11 10.68 5.36
C GLY A 404 -10.33 10.07 6.74
N ALA A 405 -9.62 8.98 7.04
CA ALA A 405 -9.59 8.31 8.33
C ALA A 405 -8.22 8.49 8.98
N GLN A 406 -8.20 9.11 10.15
CA GLN A 406 -6.97 9.42 10.89
C GLN A 406 -6.98 8.75 12.27
N SER A 407 -5.94 7.98 12.58
CA SER A 407 -5.67 7.50 13.94
C SER A 407 -5.24 8.70 14.79
N HIS A 408 -5.81 8.85 16.00
CA HIS A 408 -5.70 10.04 16.85
C HIS A 408 -4.40 10.86 16.72
N LYS A 409 -4.46 11.97 15.97
CA LYS A 409 -3.37 12.94 15.77
C LYS A 409 -3.79 14.38 16.11
N ASP A 410 -4.75 14.57 17.01
CA ASP A 410 -5.24 15.89 17.42
C ASP A 410 -4.38 16.46 18.57
N PHE A 411 -3.05 16.53 18.38
CA PHE A 411 -2.11 17.10 19.35
C PHE A 411 -1.15 18.09 18.70
N ASP A 412 -0.87 19.18 19.43
CA ASP A 412 0.11 20.17 19.03
C ASP A 412 1.51 19.75 19.49
N THR A 413 2.49 19.83 18.59
CA THR A 413 3.90 19.63 18.97
C THR A 413 4.62 20.97 19.10
N ILE A 414 5.18 21.25 20.27
CA ILE A 414 5.91 22.49 20.53
C ILE A 414 7.32 22.17 21.00
N VAL A 415 8.32 22.58 20.20
CA VAL A 415 9.73 22.43 20.57
C VAL A 415 10.26 23.77 21.10
N VAL A 416 10.81 23.76 22.31
CA VAL A 416 11.45 24.96 22.88
C VAL A 416 12.97 24.75 22.90
N ASP A 417 13.67 25.46 22.03
CA ASP A 417 15.14 25.53 22.00
C ASP A 417 15.62 26.50 23.10
N ASP A 418 16.35 26.00 24.10
CA ASP A 418 16.93 26.80 25.19
C ASP A 418 18.37 27.26 24.91
N GLY A 419 18.69 27.56 23.66
CA GLY A 419 19.94 28.19 23.25
C GLY A 419 20.98 27.21 22.69
N SER A 420 20.56 26.18 21.97
CA SER A 420 21.46 25.22 21.34
C SER A 420 22.43 25.90 20.35
N THR A 421 23.68 25.41 20.33
CA THR A 421 24.79 25.94 19.50
C THR A 421 25.29 24.93 18.46
N ASP A 422 24.60 23.80 18.31
CA ASP A 422 25.04 22.60 17.57
C ASP A 422 24.27 22.37 16.26
N GLY A 423 23.62 23.41 15.73
CA GLY A 423 22.80 23.31 14.52
C GLY A 423 21.36 22.84 14.77
N THR A 424 20.95 22.56 16.03
CA THR A 424 19.58 22.17 16.37
C THR A 424 18.52 23.08 15.74
N LEU A 425 18.72 24.40 15.78
CA LEU A 425 17.77 25.36 15.21
C LEU A 425 17.66 25.28 13.68
N GLU A 426 18.75 24.98 12.98
CA GLU A 426 18.73 24.78 11.52
C GLU A 426 18.01 23.49 11.15
N ILE A 427 18.21 22.43 11.95
CA ILE A 427 17.46 21.18 11.82
C ILE A 427 15.97 21.45 11.98
N LEU A 428 15.55 22.14 13.06
CA LEU A 428 14.15 22.46 13.32
C LEU A 428 13.51 23.26 12.17
N LYS A 429 14.25 24.21 11.57
CA LYS A 429 13.78 25.00 10.41
C LYS A 429 13.65 24.19 9.12
N ASN A 430 14.49 23.18 8.94
CA ASN A 430 14.58 22.38 7.72
C ASN A 430 13.89 21.01 7.84
N LEU A 431 13.12 20.77 8.91
CA LEU A 431 12.34 19.56 9.08
C LEU A 431 11.33 19.41 7.94
N LYS A 432 11.61 18.49 7.02
CA LYS A 432 10.76 18.20 5.85
C LYS A 432 9.43 17.54 6.22
N ARG A 433 9.34 16.93 7.42
CA ARG A 433 8.18 16.22 7.95
C ARG A 433 7.95 16.62 9.42
N PRO A 434 7.40 17.81 9.69
CA PRO A 434 7.03 18.17 11.05
C PRO A 434 5.88 17.29 11.57
N LEU A 435 5.83 17.09 12.88
CA LEU A 435 4.68 16.51 13.56
C LEU A 435 3.42 17.40 13.36
N PRO A 436 2.21 16.90 13.61
CA PRO A 436 0.99 17.71 13.54
C PRO A 436 1.11 19.01 14.33
N ASN A 437 0.64 20.13 13.74
CA ASN A 437 0.64 21.47 14.33
C ASN A 437 1.99 21.89 14.97
N PHE A 438 3.09 21.47 14.35
CA PHE A 438 4.43 21.73 14.84
C PHE A 438 4.76 23.22 14.91
N ASN A 439 5.16 23.66 16.09
CA ASN A 439 5.72 24.97 16.32
C ASN A 439 7.03 24.83 17.08
N PHE A 440 7.93 25.79 16.90
CA PHE A 440 9.11 25.88 17.75
C PHE A 440 9.33 27.32 18.21
N SER A 441 9.90 27.44 19.40
CA SER A 441 10.25 28.73 20.00
C SER A 441 11.67 28.67 20.54
N LYS A 442 12.32 29.83 20.63
CA LYS A 442 13.69 29.95 21.14
C LYS A 442 13.72 30.83 22.38
N GLN A 443 14.47 30.37 23.37
CA GLN A 443 14.90 31.15 24.52
C GLN A 443 16.41 30.95 24.73
N ASN A 444 17.00 31.68 25.68
CA ASN A 444 18.45 31.73 25.86
C ASN A 444 18.82 31.27 27.28
N HIS A 445 19.16 29.98 27.42
CA HIS A 445 19.71 29.35 28.61
C HIS A 445 18.96 29.69 29.92
N LYS A 446 17.63 29.61 29.91
CA LYS A 446 16.77 29.84 31.10
C LYS A 446 16.44 28.55 31.87
N GLY A 447 16.88 27.39 31.38
CA GLY A 447 16.69 26.09 32.00
C GLY A 447 15.40 25.37 31.57
N PRO A 448 15.30 24.06 31.86
CA PRO A 448 14.23 23.19 31.38
C PRO A 448 12.85 23.57 31.94
N GLY A 449 12.75 23.99 33.20
CA GLY A 449 11.49 24.45 33.78
C GLY A 449 10.92 25.68 33.06
N ALA A 450 11.77 26.67 32.75
CA ALA A 450 11.36 27.85 31.98
C ALA A 450 10.97 27.49 30.54
N ALA A 451 11.70 26.57 29.90
CA ALA A 451 11.38 26.08 28.56
C ALA A 451 10.02 25.38 28.50
N ARG A 452 9.71 24.50 29.47
CA ARG A 452 8.41 23.84 29.57
C ARG A 452 7.27 24.82 29.86
N ASN A 453 7.49 25.85 30.69
CA ASN A 453 6.50 26.91 30.89
C ASN A 453 6.21 27.69 29.61
N LEU A 454 7.25 28.03 28.83
CA LEU A 454 7.09 28.68 27.53
C LEU A 454 6.29 27.79 26.57
N GLY A 455 6.63 26.50 26.48
CA GLY A 455 5.88 25.53 25.67
C GLY A 455 4.41 25.43 26.07
N ALA A 456 4.13 25.32 27.37
CA ALA A 456 2.78 25.27 27.91
C ALA A 456 1.96 26.54 27.63
N SER A 457 2.60 27.72 27.62
CA SER A 457 1.93 28.98 27.29
C SER A 457 1.52 29.10 25.81
N LEU A 458 2.23 28.38 24.93
CA LEU A 458 1.95 28.32 23.50
C LEU A 458 0.97 27.19 23.14
N ALA A 459 0.82 26.20 24.03
CA ALA A 459 -0.04 25.04 23.83
C ALA A 459 -1.53 25.40 23.90
N LYS A 460 -2.33 24.84 22.99
CA LYS A 460 -3.78 25.04 22.94
C LYS A 460 -4.57 23.86 23.52
N GLY A 461 -3.94 22.69 23.63
CA GLY A 461 -4.56 21.47 24.14
C GLY A 461 -4.95 21.55 25.62
N GLU A 462 -5.96 20.75 26.00
CA GLU A 462 -6.45 20.67 27.38
C GLU A 462 -5.52 19.86 28.30
N ILE A 463 -4.74 18.95 27.71
CA ILE A 463 -3.73 18.13 28.40
C ILE A 463 -2.35 18.52 27.86
N LEU A 464 -1.44 18.84 28.77
CA LEU A 464 -0.04 19.08 28.46
C LEU A 464 0.73 17.78 28.62
N VAL A 465 1.54 17.42 27.63
CA VAL A 465 2.46 16.27 27.68
C VAL A 465 3.89 16.78 27.55
N PHE A 466 4.76 16.40 28.48
CA PHE A 466 6.16 16.81 28.53
C PHE A 466 7.08 15.65 28.16
N VAL A 467 7.85 15.84 27.08
CA VAL A 467 8.81 14.87 26.56
C VAL A 467 10.21 15.48 26.52
N ASP A 468 11.21 14.67 26.79
CA ASP A 468 12.62 15.04 26.67
C ASP A 468 13.14 14.66 25.27
N ALA A 469 14.13 15.39 24.75
CA ALA A 469 14.58 15.27 23.35
C ALA A 469 15.31 13.96 23.03
N ASP A 470 15.68 13.19 24.05
CA ASP A 470 16.42 11.92 23.98
C ASP A 470 15.54 10.70 24.31
N MET A 471 14.22 10.85 24.12
CA MET A 471 13.22 9.82 24.32
C MET A 471 12.67 9.26 23.00
N THR A 472 12.30 7.98 23.03
CA THR A 472 11.48 7.33 21.99
C THR A 472 10.29 6.62 22.62
N PHE A 473 9.25 6.35 21.85
CA PHE A 473 7.94 5.94 22.37
C PHE A 473 7.38 4.76 21.60
N ASP A 474 6.61 3.90 22.29
CA ASP A 474 5.76 2.93 21.63
C ASP A 474 4.54 3.61 21.00
N GLU A 475 3.93 2.93 20.02
CA GLU A 475 2.79 3.44 19.24
C GLU A 475 1.63 3.94 20.13
N ASN A 476 1.34 3.23 21.20
CA ASN A 476 0.22 3.56 22.11
C ASN A 476 0.63 4.44 23.30
N PHE A 477 1.87 4.97 23.33
CA PHE A 477 2.38 5.73 24.46
C PHE A 477 1.48 6.90 24.84
N LEU A 478 1.16 7.78 23.87
CA LEU A 478 0.35 8.97 24.13
C LEU A 478 -1.05 8.61 24.59
N THR A 479 -1.72 7.68 23.88
CA THR A 479 -3.06 7.20 24.21
C THR A 479 -3.12 6.67 25.64
N ASN A 480 -2.22 5.76 26.00
CA ASN A 480 -2.19 5.17 27.33
C ASN A 480 -1.82 6.19 28.41
N LEU A 481 -0.92 7.14 28.09
CA LEU A 481 -0.48 8.16 29.04
C LEU A 481 -1.61 9.12 29.44
N VAL A 482 -2.47 9.51 28.49
CA VAL A 482 -3.54 10.49 28.73
C VAL A 482 -4.87 9.85 29.16
N GLU A 483 -5.10 8.57 28.86
CA GLU A 483 -6.34 7.87 29.14
C GLU A 483 -6.84 8.03 30.60
N PRO A 484 -6.00 7.94 31.65
CA PRO A 484 -6.48 8.16 33.02
C PRO A 484 -6.99 9.59 33.28
N ILE A 485 -6.45 10.59 32.57
CA ILE A 485 -6.87 11.98 32.65
C ILE A 485 -8.21 12.17 31.92
N GLU A 486 -8.34 11.61 30.72
CA GLU A 486 -9.57 11.68 29.92
C GLU A 486 -10.75 10.97 30.61
N LYS A 487 -10.49 9.83 31.25
CA LYS A 487 -11.46 9.11 32.09
C LYS A 487 -11.75 9.79 33.43
N LYS A 488 -11.12 10.95 33.70
CA LYS A 488 -11.25 11.73 34.94
C LYS A 488 -10.83 10.97 36.21
N ASN A 489 -9.98 9.96 36.06
CA ASN A 489 -9.40 9.19 37.17
C ASN A 489 -8.16 9.87 37.74
N ALA A 490 -7.49 10.71 36.95
CA ALA A 490 -6.31 11.46 37.36
C ALA A 490 -6.35 12.90 36.83
N LYS A 491 -5.64 13.81 37.50
CA LYS A 491 -5.39 15.18 37.01
C LYS A 491 -4.04 15.31 36.30
N GLY A 492 -3.17 14.33 36.49
CA GLY A 492 -1.87 14.23 35.86
C GLY A 492 -1.29 12.83 36.03
N THR A 493 -0.47 12.43 35.08
CA THR A 493 0.04 11.06 34.95
C THR A 493 1.54 11.03 34.70
N PHE A 494 2.13 9.89 35.03
CA PHE A 494 3.47 9.45 34.62
C PHE A 494 3.39 7.97 34.23
N SER A 495 4.49 7.38 33.76
CA SER A 495 4.54 5.94 33.48
C SER A 495 5.77 5.29 34.10
N LYS A 496 5.57 4.06 34.61
CA LYS A 496 6.62 3.18 35.14
C LYS A 496 7.29 2.37 34.04
N GLU A 497 6.72 2.34 32.85
CA GLU A 497 7.17 1.55 31.72
C GLU A 497 8.29 2.29 30.96
N GLU A 498 9.31 2.72 31.71
CA GLU A 498 10.49 3.45 31.22
C GLU A 498 11.70 2.51 31.06
N PHE A 499 12.19 2.40 29.83
CA PHE A 499 13.27 1.50 29.46
C PHE A 499 14.52 2.24 28.94
N VAL A 500 15.66 1.56 28.95
CA VAL A 500 16.93 2.11 28.45
C VAL A 500 17.05 1.88 26.94
N ALA A 501 17.04 2.95 26.15
CA ALA A 501 17.06 2.89 24.68
C ALA A 501 18.35 2.29 24.11
N ASN A 502 19.49 2.52 24.77
CA ASN A 502 20.83 2.12 24.30
C ASN A 502 21.46 1.04 25.19
N TRP A 503 20.70 0.03 25.60
CA TRP A 503 21.13 -1.00 26.54
C TRP A 503 22.37 -1.79 26.12
N ASP A 504 22.60 -1.96 24.81
CA ASP A 504 23.76 -2.68 24.29
C ASP A 504 25.08 -1.94 24.57
N ASN A 505 25.00 -0.63 24.83
CA ASN A 505 26.16 0.16 25.23
C ASN A 505 26.56 -0.16 26.68
N VAL A 506 27.84 -0.50 26.89
CA VAL A 506 28.36 -0.88 28.21
C VAL A 506 28.27 0.23 29.25
N TRP A 507 28.42 1.49 28.84
CA TRP A 507 28.33 2.65 29.71
C TRP A 507 26.89 2.90 30.18
N ALA A 508 25.91 2.66 29.31
CA ALA A 508 24.49 2.71 29.65
C ALA A 508 24.11 1.64 30.68
N ARG A 509 24.64 0.41 30.55
CA ARG A 509 24.46 -0.64 31.57
C ARG A 509 25.11 -0.28 32.90
N CYS A 510 26.35 0.23 32.85
CA CYS A 510 27.05 0.68 34.05
C CYS A 510 26.28 1.80 34.77
N TRP A 511 25.64 2.70 34.03
CA TRP A 511 24.75 3.71 34.60
C TRP A 511 23.60 3.08 35.38
N SER A 512 22.85 2.15 34.78
CA SER A 512 21.77 1.43 35.47
C SER A 512 22.26 0.66 36.72
N ILE A 513 23.46 0.07 36.66
CA ILE A 513 24.09 -0.60 37.81
C ILE A 513 24.46 0.39 38.93
N ASN A 514 24.87 1.61 38.56
CA ASN A 514 25.21 2.65 39.52
C ASN A 514 23.97 3.08 40.30
N GLU A 515 22.87 3.35 39.59
CA GLU A 515 21.58 3.76 40.16
C GLU A 515 20.85 2.63 40.90
N GLY A 516 21.23 1.36 40.64
CA GLY A 516 20.59 0.21 41.28
C GLY A 516 19.24 -0.16 40.66
N TRP A 517 19.06 0.16 39.37
CA TRP A 517 17.88 -0.18 38.60
C TRP A 517 17.86 -1.65 38.17
N GLU A 518 16.67 -2.14 37.82
CA GLU A 518 16.55 -3.46 37.18
C GLU A 518 17.12 -3.44 35.76
N PRO A 519 17.58 -4.58 35.23
CA PRO A 519 18.03 -4.66 33.84
C PRO A 519 16.99 -4.11 32.87
N HIS A 520 17.45 -3.34 31.88
CA HIS A 520 16.65 -2.62 30.87
C HIS A 520 15.71 -1.52 31.38
N ARG A 521 15.45 -1.41 32.70
CA ARG A 521 14.54 -0.41 33.27
C ARG A 521 15.31 0.80 33.79
N ARG A 522 14.64 1.96 33.83
CA ARG A 522 15.14 3.20 34.44
C ARG A 522 14.64 3.48 35.86
N HIS A 523 14.12 2.46 36.53
CA HIS A 523 13.59 2.57 37.88
C HIS A 523 13.90 1.30 38.70
N PRO A 524 13.83 1.37 40.04
CA PRO A 524 13.98 0.21 40.90
C PRO A 524 12.77 -0.74 40.82
N LYS A 525 12.94 -1.98 41.28
CA LYS A 525 11.92 -3.06 41.21
C LYS A 525 10.55 -2.71 41.81
N ASN A 526 10.55 -1.99 42.94
CA ASN A 526 9.33 -1.64 43.67
C ASN A 526 8.99 -0.16 43.47
N TYR A 527 8.84 0.28 42.22
CA TYR A 527 8.57 1.69 41.91
C TYR A 527 7.10 2.05 42.23
N PRO A 528 6.81 3.09 43.04
CA PRO A 528 5.44 3.44 43.51
C PRO A 528 4.48 3.92 42.41
N ASP A 529 3.17 3.68 42.57
CA ASP A 529 2.10 4.10 41.62
C ASP A 529 1.84 5.61 41.56
N PHE A 530 2.47 6.37 42.45
CA PHE A 530 2.40 7.82 42.48
C PHE A 530 3.80 8.41 42.54
N GLN A 531 4.05 9.48 41.78
CA GLN A 531 5.34 10.17 41.72
C GLN A 531 5.19 11.68 41.70
N PRO A 532 6.19 12.43 42.20
CA PRO A 532 6.22 13.90 42.16
C PRO A 532 6.56 14.47 40.77
N VAL A 533 6.61 13.64 39.73
CA VAL A 533 6.97 14.02 38.35
C VAL A 533 5.76 13.81 37.45
N PHE A 534 5.42 14.83 36.65
CA PHE A 534 4.27 14.82 35.75
C PHE A 534 4.76 14.73 34.31
N ARG A 535 4.42 13.63 33.61
CA ARG A 535 4.63 13.49 32.16
C ARG A 535 3.43 14.00 31.38
N ALA A 536 2.22 13.86 31.92
CA ALA A 536 1.05 14.57 31.42
C ALA A 536 0.26 15.22 32.57
N ILE A 537 -0.41 16.33 32.29
CA ILE A 537 -1.23 17.06 33.27
C ILE A 537 -2.33 17.88 32.57
N LEU A 538 -3.49 18.03 33.22
CA LEU A 538 -4.48 19.02 32.79
C LEU A 538 -3.86 20.42 32.77
N LYS A 539 -3.99 21.12 31.63
CA LYS A 539 -3.49 22.49 31.46
C LYS A 539 -4.09 23.43 32.51
N SER A 540 -5.35 23.24 32.88
CA SER A 540 -6.01 24.03 33.93
C SER A 540 -5.35 23.91 35.30
N GLU A 541 -4.85 22.72 35.67
CA GLU A 541 -4.13 22.52 36.94
C GLU A 541 -2.70 23.07 36.86
N PHE A 542 -2.05 22.97 35.70
CA PHE A 542 -0.74 23.57 35.46
C PHE A 542 -0.77 25.10 35.55
N ASP A 543 -1.75 25.72 34.88
CA ASP A 543 -1.95 27.17 34.86
C ASP A 543 -2.34 27.70 36.26
N ARG A 544 -3.14 26.94 37.03
CA ARG A 544 -3.56 27.30 38.40
C ARG A 544 -2.39 27.58 39.34
N VAL A 545 -1.24 26.93 39.11
CA VAL A 545 -0.03 27.08 39.93
C VAL A 545 1.11 27.83 39.23
N GLU A 546 0.81 28.45 38.08
CA GLU A 546 1.77 29.19 37.26
C GLU A 546 2.97 28.32 36.82
N GLY A 547 2.73 27.05 36.54
CA GLY A 547 3.72 26.11 36.02
C GLY A 547 4.91 25.81 36.94
N PHE A 548 6.04 25.43 36.35
CA PHE A 548 7.28 25.10 37.06
C PHE A 548 7.95 26.35 37.65
N THR A 549 8.64 26.20 38.78
CA THR A 549 9.56 27.24 39.31
C THR A 549 10.94 27.06 38.65
N PRO A 550 11.46 28.02 37.87
CA PRO A 550 12.78 27.89 37.26
C PRO A 550 13.92 28.08 38.27
N GLY A 551 14.98 27.27 38.21
CA GLY A 551 16.24 27.60 38.90
C GLY A 551 17.04 26.45 39.54
N GLY A 552 16.83 25.19 39.18
CA GLY A 552 17.56 24.07 39.76
C GLY A 552 17.37 22.70 39.09
N TYR A 553 18.09 21.71 39.61
CA TYR A 553 17.98 20.30 39.19
C TYR A 553 16.62 19.68 39.55
N ASP A 554 15.93 20.23 40.55
CA ASP A 554 14.64 19.77 41.05
C ASP A 554 13.45 20.59 40.52
N ASP A 555 13.63 21.27 39.37
CA ASP A 555 12.58 22.05 38.72
C ASP A 555 11.35 21.18 38.43
N ASP A 556 11.52 19.91 38.08
CA ASP A 556 10.44 18.96 37.79
C ASP A 556 9.58 18.66 39.03
N TRP A 557 10.15 18.73 40.23
CA TRP A 557 9.44 18.53 41.50
C TRP A 557 8.77 19.80 42.01
N SER A 558 9.07 20.95 41.41
CA SER A 558 8.44 22.22 41.80
C SER A 558 6.93 22.19 41.59
N LEU A 559 6.47 21.51 40.54
CA LEU A 559 5.06 21.41 40.20
C LEU A 559 4.28 20.62 41.27
N TYR A 560 4.77 19.44 41.66
CA TYR A 560 4.22 18.67 42.78
C TYR A 560 4.09 19.51 44.06
N ARG A 561 5.13 20.27 44.43
CA ARG A 561 5.14 21.09 45.64
C ARG A 561 4.08 22.19 45.62
N LYS A 562 3.76 22.75 44.45
CA LYS A 562 2.71 23.76 44.31
C LYS A 562 1.30 23.15 44.23
N LEU A 563 1.17 21.97 43.60
CA LEU A 563 -0.12 21.30 43.42
C LEU A 563 -0.63 20.62 44.69
N GLY A 564 0.27 20.05 45.49
CA GLY A 564 -0.06 19.32 46.72
C GLY A 564 -0.49 17.87 46.52
N TYR A 565 -0.38 17.32 45.30
CA TYR A 565 -0.68 15.91 44.98
C TYR A 565 0.29 15.36 43.93
N GLU A 566 0.42 14.04 43.87
CA GLU A 566 1.33 13.31 42.98
C GLU A 566 0.66 12.88 41.67
N ALA A 567 1.45 12.66 40.62
CA ALA A 567 0.98 12.11 39.35
C ALA A 567 0.69 10.61 39.49
N MET A 568 -0.36 10.12 38.83
CA MET A 568 -0.75 8.71 38.85
C MET A 568 -0.05 7.92 37.74
N ASN A 569 0.30 6.66 37.99
CA ASN A 569 0.83 5.78 36.94
C ASN A 569 -0.22 5.53 35.83
N ALA A 570 0.22 5.61 34.57
CA ALA A 570 -0.54 5.29 33.37
C ALA A 570 -0.04 3.96 32.77
N PRO A 571 -0.70 2.83 33.06
CA PRO A 571 -0.23 1.52 32.65
C PRO A 571 -0.16 1.38 31.13
N GLY A 572 0.90 0.73 30.63
CA GLY A 572 1.06 0.47 29.20
C GLY A 572 1.54 1.67 28.37
N ALA A 573 1.78 2.84 28.97
CA ALA A 573 2.45 3.95 28.31
C ALA A 573 3.96 3.71 28.26
N ILE A 574 4.43 2.91 27.29
CA ILE A 574 5.82 2.47 27.19
C ILE A 574 6.69 3.52 26.47
N TYR A 575 7.86 3.81 27.05
CA TYR A 575 8.84 4.72 26.47
C TYR A 575 10.27 4.35 26.83
N TYR A 576 11.21 4.89 26.06
CA TYR A 576 12.62 4.60 26.17
C TYR A 576 13.40 5.90 26.33
N HIS A 577 14.41 5.88 27.20
CA HIS A 577 15.30 7.01 27.44
C HIS A 577 16.74 6.57 27.21
N LYS A 578 17.52 7.40 26.51
CA LYS A 578 18.95 7.14 26.31
C LYS A 578 19.74 7.42 27.60
N ASN A 579 20.54 6.47 28.04
CA ASN A 579 21.55 6.71 29.10
C ASN A 579 22.85 7.23 28.46
N PRO A 580 23.72 7.92 29.24
CA PRO A 580 25.03 8.37 28.75
C PRO A 580 25.82 7.24 28.09
N ASP A 581 26.28 7.47 26.86
CA ASP A 581 26.82 6.40 26.00
C ASP A 581 28.35 6.39 25.89
N ASN A 582 29.02 7.34 26.56
CA ASN A 582 30.46 7.47 26.62
C ASN A 582 30.94 8.14 27.93
N LEU A 583 32.23 8.02 28.23
CA LEU A 583 32.81 8.52 29.48
C LEU A 583 32.73 10.06 29.62
N ILE A 584 32.74 10.81 28.52
CA ILE A 584 32.66 12.28 28.54
C ILE A 584 31.25 12.69 28.97
N GLU A 585 30.21 12.06 28.42
CA GLU A 585 28.82 12.30 28.82
C GLU A 585 28.57 11.90 30.28
N ILE A 586 29.11 10.76 30.72
CA ILE A 586 29.03 10.32 32.12
C ILE A 586 29.61 11.38 33.06
N PHE A 587 30.82 11.87 32.76
CA PHE A 587 31.46 12.91 33.56
C PHE A 587 30.62 14.19 33.60
N LYS A 588 30.13 14.65 32.45
CA LYS A 588 29.29 15.87 32.34
C LYS A 588 27.98 15.72 33.14
N HIS A 589 27.28 14.60 32.99
CA HIS A 589 26.03 14.34 33.71
C HIS A 589 26.27 14.25 35.22
N ALA A 590 27.26 13.49 35.68
CA ALA A 590 27.57 13.38 37.10
C ALA A 590 27.97 14.72 37.73
N LYS A 591 28.74 15.53 36.98
CA LYS A 591 29.09 16.91 37.35
C LYS A 591 27.88 17.83 37.45
N TRP A 592 26.86 17.62 36.61
CA TRP A 592 25.62 18.41 36.64
C TRP A 592 24.70 17.97 37.78
N VAL A 593 24.42 16.66 37.92
CA VAL A 593 23.55 16.06 38.96
C VAL A 593 24.00 16.41 40.38
N SER A 594 25.31 16.57 40.58
CA SER A 594 25.92 16.91 41.86
C SER A 594 25.80 18.39 42.27
N LYS A 595 25.35 19.28 41.37
CA LYS A 595 25.10 20.70 41.67
C LYS A 595 23.71 20.90 42.29
N ARG A 596 23.49 20.29 43.46
CA ARG A 596 22.20 20.32 44.17
C ARG A 596 22.33 20.76 45.63
N LYS A 597 21.20 21.07 46.27
CA LYS A 597 21.14 21.29 47.73
C LYS A 597 21.31 19.96 48.46
N TYR A 598 22.19 19.93 49.46
CA TYR A 598 22.46 18.74 50.27
C TYR A 598 21.71 18.83 51.61
N LYS A 599 21.08 17.72 52.04
CA LYS A 599 20.20 17.66 53.23
C LYS A 599 20.84 18.21 54.53
N LEU A 600 22.17 18.11 54.67
CA LEU A 600 22.92 18.55 55.85
C LEU A 600 23.81 19.79 55.58
N GLY A 601 23.48 20.61 54.58
CA GLY A 601 24.23 21.82 54.26
C GLY A 601 25.71 21.53 53.97
N ILE A 602 26.62 22.27 54.63
CA ILE A 602 28.08 22.13 54.45
C ILE A 602 28.58 20.74 54.86
N ILE A 603 28.06 20.17 55.96
CA ILE A 603 28.42 18.81 56.42
C ILE A 603 28.03 17.78 55.36
N GLY A 604 26.85 17.94 54.76
CA GLY A 604 26.39 17.09 53.66
C GLY A 604 27.31 17.18 52.44
N LYS A 605 27.86 18.36 52.13
CA LYS A 605 28.81 18.54 51.02
C LYS A 605 30.14 17.85 51.28
N ILE A 606 30.73 18.02 52.48
CA ILE A 606 31.99 17.37 52.87
C ILE A 606 31.85 15.85 52.83
N TYR A 607 30.75 15.32 53.39
CA TYR A 607 30.44 13.89 53.33
C TYR A 607 30.38 13.38 51.89
N ASN A 608 29.72 14.08 50.98
CA ASN A 608 29.63 13.66 49.59
C ASN A 608 30.97 13.78 48.85
N LEU A 609 31.81 14.77 49.16
CA LEU A 609 33.19 14.85 48.63
C LEU A 609 34.03 13.65 49.06
N LEU A 610 33.87 13.17 50.29
CA LEU A 610 34.51 11.93 50.74
C LEU A 610 33.95 10.71 49.99
N VAL A 611 32.62 10.59 49.88
CA VAL A 611 31.97 9.48 49.16
C VAL A 611 32.40 9.37 47.70
N TYR A 612 32.58 10.51 47.02
CA TYR A 612 33.03 10.60 45.63
C TYR A 612 34.57 10.69 45.49
N SER A 613 35.33 10.45 46.56
CA SER A 613 36.79 10.48 46.50
C SER A 613 37.36 9.25 45.80
N PHE A 614 38.48 9.44 45.11
CA PHE A 614 39.12 8.39 44.29
C PHE A 614 39.31 7.04 45.00
N PRO A 615 39.80 6.95 46.26
CA PRO A 615 39.95 5.66 46.94
C PRO A 615 38.61 4.94 47.16
N ILE A 616 37.55 5.67 47.50
CA ILE A 616 36.21 5.11 47.70
C ILE A 616 35.61 4.67 46.36
N SER A 617 35.79 5.47 45.30
CA SER A 617 35.34 5.12 43.94
C SER A 617 35.99 3.84 43.43
N VAL A 618 37.29 3.65 43.65
CA VAL A 618 38.01 2.42 43.28
C VAL A 618 37.46 1.21 44.05
N TRP A 619 37.29 1.32 45.36
CA TRP A 619 36.77 0.22 46.18
C TRP A 619 35.33 -0.17 45.80
N GLN A 620 34.43 0.82 45.65
CA GLN A 620 33.05 0.57 45.22
C GLN A 620 32.99 0.03 43.78
N GLY A 621 33.82 0.57 42.89
CA GLY A 621 33.96 0.15 41.51
C GLY A 621 34.38 -1.32 41.42
N LEU A 622 35.44 -1.72 42.11
CA LEU A 622 35.91 -3.12 42.16
C LEU A 622 34.84 -4.06 42.70
N ARG A 623 34.23 -3.70 43.85
CA ARG A 623 33.19 -4.51 44.49
C ARG A 623 31.99 -4.73 43.55
N LYS A 624 31.44 -3.68 42.94
CA LYS A 624 30.28 -3.79 42.04
C LYS A 624 30.64 -4.47 40.71
N SER A 625 31.85 -4.26 40.17
CA SER A 625 32.31 -4.92 38.93
C SER A 625 32.29 -6.44 39.07
N ILE A 626 32.73 -6.96 40.22
CA ILE A 626 32.70 -8.40 40.53
C ILE A 626 31.26 -8.88 40.77
N LEU A 627 30.52 -8.21 41.65
CA LEU A 627 29.16 -8.64 42.03
C LEU A 627 28.17 -8.63 40.85
N LYS A 628 28.34 -7.72 39.90
CA LYS A 628 27.44 -7.54 38.75
C LYS A 628 28.01 -8.10 37.45
N ARG A 629 29.21 -8.70 37.49
CA ARG A 629 29.91 -9.29 36.33
C ARG A 629 30.09 -8.31 35.17
N GLU A 630 30.39 -7.05 35.48
CA GLU A 630 30.61 -5.98 34.50
C GLU A 630 31.97 -5.31 34.77
N PRO A 631 33.08 -5.81 34.17
CA PRO A 631 34.44 -5.37 34.48
C PRO A 631 34.68 -3.87 34.23
N LEU A 632 33.99 -3.30 33.24
CA LEU A 632 34.12 -1.88 32.89
C LEU A 632 33.43 -0.94 33.89
N PHE A 633 32.66 -1.48 34.85
CA PHE A 633 32.03 -0.68 35.90
C PHE A 633 33.04 0.04 36.79
N LEU A 634 34.25 -0.50 36.99
CA LEU A 634 35.31 0.18 37.72
C LEU A 634 35.68 1.51 37.06
N VAL A 635 35.92 1.49 35.74
CA VAL A 635 36.26 2.67 34.95
C VAL A 635 35.10 3.66 34.98
N PHE A 636 33.87 3.18 34.78
CA PHE A 636 32.65 3.99 34.90
C PHE A 636 32.59 4.71 36.25
N LYS A 637 32.78 3.98 37.36
CA LYS A 637 32.60 4.50 38.71
C LYS A 637 33.60 5.59 39.04
N ILE A 638 34.86 5.42 38.62
CA ILE A 638 35.91 6.44 38.76
C ILE A 638 35.53 7.72 38.01
N VAL A 639 35.08 7.61 36.75
CA VAL A 639 34.72 8.77 35.93
C VAL A 639 33.47 9.48 36.45
N TYR A 640 32.43 8.72 36.81
CA TYR A 640 31.20 9.26 37.39
C TYR A 640 31.49 10.01 38.69
N ASP A 641 32.18 9.38 39.63
CA ASP A 641 32.45 9.99 40.93
C ASP A 641 33.39 11.20 40.79
N PHE A 642 34.37 11.15 39.88
CA PHE A 642 35.20 12.31 39.58
C PHE A 642 34.38 13.49 39.06
N GLY A 643 33.43 13.22 38.16
CA GLY A 643 32.46 14.23 37.69
C GLY A 643 31.66 14.82 38.86
N ALA A 644 31.08 13.96 39.71
CA ALA A 644 30.33 14.39 40.88
C ALA A 644 31.18 15.21 41.87
N PHE A 645 32.43 14.80 42.11
CA PHE A 645 33.38 15.49 42.97
C PHE A 645 33.67 16.92 42.45
N VAL A 646 33.97 17.05 41.15
CA VAL A 646 34.18 18.35 40.50
C VAL A 646 32.92 19.22 40.56
N GLY A 647 31.74 18.64 40.34
CA GLY A 647 30.48 19.37 40.40
C GLY A 647 30.17 19.95 41.80
N ILE A 648 30.45 19.19 42.86
CA ILE A 648 30.33 19.68 44.24
C ILE A 648 31.32 20.82 44.50
N LEU A 649 32.59 20.66 44.09
CA LEU A 649 33.59 21.70 44.27
C LEU A 649 33.21 23.00 43.56
N GLU A 650 32.74 22.93 42.31
CA GLU A 650 32.26 24.11 41.57
C GLU A 650 31.08 24.78 42.27
N PHE A 651 30.13 23.98 42.80
CA PHE A 651 28.99 24.49 43.54
C PHE A 651 29.38 25.12 44.89
N VAL A 652 30.47 24.66 45.51
CA VAL A 652 31.03 25.23 46.75
C VAL A 652 31.83 26.51 46.47
N LEU A 653 32.59 26.54 45.39
CA LEU A 653 33.51 27.63 45.04
C LEU A 653 32.79 28.83 44.39
N LYS A 654 31.60 28.63 43.80
CA LYS A 654 30.73 29.74 43.38
C LYS A 654 30.17 30.49 44.61
N ARG A 655 30.90 31.51 45.09
CA ARG A 655 30.38 32.57 45.97
C ARG A 655 29.29 33.36 45.24
N ASN A 656 28.26 33.76 45.98
CA ASN A 656 27.12 34.60 45.60
C ASN A 656 27.39 35.56 44.43
N GLY A 657 26.62 35.40 43.34
CA GLY A 657 26.48 36.42 42.30
C GLY A 657 27.00 36.05 40.91
N ALA A 658 26.33 35.14 40.21
CA ALA A 658 26.22 35.14 38.75
C ALA A 658 25.08 34.17 38.37
N LYS A 659 24.05 34.72 37.73
CA LYS A 659 22.90 33.98 37.18
C LYS A 659 23.36 32.93 36.18
#